data_AF-A0A7X3SRD3-F1
#
_entry.id   AF-A0A7X3SRD3-F1
#
_cell.length_a   1.000
_cell.length_b   1.000
_cell.length_c   1.000
_cell.angle_alpha   90.00
_cell.angle_beta   90.00
_cell.angle_gamma   90.00
#
_symmetry.space_group_name_H-M   'P 1'
#
loop_
_entity.id
_entity.type
_entity.pdbx_description
1 polymer ?
#
loop_
_entity_poly.entity_id
_entity_poly.type
_entity_poly.pdbx_seq_one_letter_code
_entity_poly.pdbx_strand_id
1 'polypeptide(L)'
;MVAGIVRGVWSHNERRYYQEALNYYDEVIYVDPARVTYHLDRNSRSIRIEHNGHSLNELSMLYTFGYASDTLMLVRFLQAVGCPTSDPYHLISRNGLGKVNDLTAFLGAGVGTTAHILTSQETATAYLQQLDAECFPLIQKPVAGNKGRGIKRLGNLEEALKSCKTHFRRSSNPLLLEQFMRYTREFRVYVIDGRPVEAYERQKREGSVVSNLHQGGSVLTVEDGLKQELFGHVSESLAERLKHGIYGVDLAITDQGGIHIIEVNRTPGFAGLDKLGLMNLPRLAHEVIVKRARKPEPDPDAKKGREYVITLLGDTNPGDSYWKRGKATETQNEPKVRSAEASARKLRDILQSSDYTVANLEVSLTGRRKSQLTGIKPYLDYASAKGTTRLLRKLGVNAVSLANNHSMDFGPEGLADTIHALTSEELLFFGAGRTEKEAAEVVHHYALVDGLTAHFIFVGGFENRRNHQRWGYYAGPDSAGVNMWSRQAVQQQLSALRKNYPDAYIIAFPHWGSNYQYASARQKRLGKLLFDAGADLVIGHGSHMMQEFARYGNKWAIYGLGNFIFNSPGRFATHRVLPFGLIARLCLRHDEGHWSADLNLYPIQSDNTATSYQPDFVTEQEFDRIVSFFMPTGKSSQGLEAMIRSGKDQWGYYFSLALSLPKGLWRSQPTEILDHEPPRSEIGRTRQCEEELYLRP
;
A
#
# COMPACT_ATOMS: atom_id res chain seq x y z
N MET A 1 -25.48 -0.21 -3.37
CA MET A 1 -24.18 -0.89 -3.42
C MET A 1 -24.39 -2.32 -3.86
N VAL A 2 -23.68 -2.75 -4.92
CA VAL A 2 -23.77 -4.11 -5.45
C VAL A 2 -22.46 -4.84 -5.15
N ALA A 3 -22.54 -6.02 -4.51
CA ALA A 3 -21.39 -6.89 -4.35
C ALA A 3 -21.43 -8.08 -5.32
N GLY A 4 -20.28 -8.48 -5.82
CA GLY A 4 -20.11 -9.68 -6.62
C GLY A 4 -19.60 -10.84 -5.77
N ILE A 5 -20.10 -12.04 -6.03
CA ILE A 5 -19.51 -13.29 -5.54
C ILE A 5 -19.10 -14.14 -6.73
N VAL A 6 -17.81 -14.48 -6.80
CA VAL A 6 -17.30 -15.38 -7.83
C VAL A 6 -17.99 -16.73 -7.73
N ARG A 7 -18.62 -17.16 -8.82
CA ARG A 7 -19.35 -18.42 -8.91
C ARG A 7 -18.37 -19.59 -9.05
N GLY A 8 -18.38 -20.48 -8.06
CA GLY A 8 -17.75 -21.79 -8.10
C GLY A 8 -18.79 -22.93 -8.10
N VAL A 9 -18.57 -23.95 -7.26
CA VAL A 9 -19.44 -25.14 -7.08
C VAL A 9 -20.50 -24.95 -5.98
N TRP A 10 -20.74 -23.73 -5.51
CA TRP A 10 -21.60 -23.45 -4.36
C TRP A 10 -21.15 -24.20 -3.10
N SER A 11 -19.87 -24.07 -2.80
CA SER A 11 -19.33 -24.58 -1.56
C SER A 11 -20.02 -23.96 -0.35
N HIS A 12 -19.95 -24.65 0.80
CA HIS A 12 -20.41 -24.10 2.08
C HIS A 12 -19.87 -22.68 2.32
N ASN A 13 -18.62 -22.44 1.92
CA ASN A 13 -17.98 -21.15 2.05
C ASN A 13 -18.68 -20.06 1.23
N GLU A 14 -18.92 -20.31 -0.06
CA GLU A 14 -19.58 -19.37 -0.97
C GLU A 14 -20.98 -18.99 -0.46
N ARG A 15 -21.76 -19.99 0.04
CA ARG A 15 -23.11 -19.76 0.58
C ARG A 15 -23.11 -18.84 1.78
N ARG A 16 -22.17 -19.05 2.71
CA ARG A 16 -22.12 -18.29 3.96
C ARG A 16 -21.64 -16.86 3.72
N TYR A 17 -20.66 -16.66 2.83
CA TYR A 17 -20.29 -15.30 2.41
C TYR A 17 -21.41 -14.59 1.66
N TYR A 18 -22.19 -15.30 0.83
CA TYR A 18 -23.37 -14.73 0.19
C TYR A 18 -24.43 -14.28 1.21
N GLN A 19 -24.80 -15.17 2.13
CA GLN A 19 -25.76 -14.85 3.18
C GLN A 19 -25.31 -13.67 4.03
N GLU A 20 -24.01 -13.62 4.35
CA GLU A 20 -23.47 -12.52 5.14
C GLU A 20 -23.44 -11.22 4.34
N ALA A 21 -23.06 -11.26 3.06
CA ALA A 21 -23.02 -10.08 2.18
C ALA A 21 -24.40 -9.42 2.01
N LEU A 22 -25.50 -10.19 2.04
CA LEU A 22 -26.86 -9.64 1.99
C LEU A 22 -27.19 -8.71 3.17
N ASN A 23 -26.44 -8.78 4.28
CA ASN A 23 -26.61 -7.86 5.40
C ASN A 23 -25.94 -6.49 5.17
N TYR A 24 -25.08 -6.37 4.14
CA TYR A 24 -24.21 -5.22 3.92
C TYR A 24 -24.39 -4.53 2.56
N TYR A 25 -25.01 -5.20 1.58
CA TYR A 25 -25.20 -4.68 0.24
C TYR A 25 -26.66 -4.78 -0.18
N ASP A 26 -27.14 -3.77 -0.91
CA ASP A 26 -28.51 -3.73 -1.44
C ASP A 26 -28.76 -4.88 -2.41
N GLU A 27 -27.70 -5.29 -3.13
CA GLU A 27 -27.74 -6.42 -4.05
C GLU A 27 -26.43 -7.21 -3.99
N VAL A 28 -26.54 -8.53 -4.07
CA VAL A 28 -25.39 -9.43 -4.19
C VAL A 28 -25.58 -10.30 -5.44
N ILE A 29 -24.74 -10.10 -6.45
CA ILE A 29 -24.80 -10.80 -7.72
C ILE A 29 -23.75 -11.92 -7.79
N TYR A 30 -24.07 -12.97 -8.53
CA TYR A 30 -23.10 -14.00 -8.87
C TYR A 30 -22.37 -13.64 -10.15
N VAL A 31 -21.04 -13.76 -10.11
CA VAL A 31 -20.18 -13.51 -11.26
C VAL A 31 -19.53 -14.82 -11.66
N ASP A 32 -19.93 -15.39 -12.79
CA ASP A 32 -19.24 -16.53 -13.40
C ASP A 32 -18.05 -16.00 -14.22
N PRO A 33 -16.79 -16.15 -13.77
CA PRO A 33 -15.65 -15.55 -14.45
C PRO A 33 -15.49 -16.01 -15.90
N ALA A 34 -15.97 -17.22 -16.23
CA ALA A 34 -15.94 -17.76 -17.58
C ALA A 34 -16.96 -17.10 -18.53
N ARG A 35 -17.90 -16.31 -17.99
CA ARG A 35 -18.93 -15.59 -18.74
C ARG A 35 -18.75 -14.07 -18.70
N VAL A 36 -17.59 -13.60 -18.23
CA VAL A 36 -17.26 -12.17 -18.19
C VAL A 36 -16.64 -11.75 -19.53
N THR A 37 -17.15 -10.65 -20.08
CA THR A 37 -16.59 -10.01 -21.28
C THR A 37 -15.79 -8.78 -20.87
N TYR A 38 -14.60 -8.62 -21.43
CA TYR A 38 -13.70 -7.49 -21.15
C TYR A 38 -13.57 -6.64 -22.41
N HIS A 39 -14.02 -5.40 -22.35
CA HIS A 39 -13.88 -4.42 -23.41
C HIS A 39 -12.73 -3.48 -23.08
N LEU A 40 -11.70 -3.49 -23.92
CA LEU A 40 -10.52 -2.64 -23.79
C LEU A 40 -10.55 -1.60 -24.90
N ASP A 41 -11.09 -0.42 -24.60
CA ASP A 41 -11.16 0.65 -25.58
C ASP A 41 -9.87 1.48 -25.52
N ARG A 42 -9.07 1.39 -26.59
CA ARG A 42 -7.81 2.11 -26.71
C ARG A 42 -7.99 3.62 -26.88
N ASN A 43 -9.12 4.04 -27.45
CA ASN A 43 -9.39 5.45 -27.74
C ASN A 43 -9.85 6.18 -26.48
N SER A 44 -10.79 5.61 -25.74
CA SER A 44 -11.25 6.16 -24.45
C SER A 44 -10.34 5.79 -23.27
N ARG A 45 -9.41 4.85 -23.45
CA ARG A 45 -8.56 4.27 -22.40
C ARG A 45 -9.36 3.72 -21.22
N SER A 46 -10.58 3.27 -21.52
CA SER A 46 -11.47 2.67 -20.54
C SER A 46 -11.40 1.15 -20.60
N ILE A 47 -11.64 0.53 -19.45
CA ILE A 47 -11.88 -0.91 -19.34
C ILE A 47 -13.34 -1.02 -18.94
N ARG A 48 -14.14 -1.75 -19.71
CA ARG A 48 -15.50 -2.13 -19.32
C ARG A 48 -15.57 -3.63 -19.14
N ILE A 49 -16.14 -4.07 -18.04
CA ILE A 49 -16.23 -5.46 -17.62
C ILE A 49 -17.72 -5.76 -17.53
N GLU A 50 -18.21 -6.71 -18.32
CA GLU A 50 -19.63 -7.03 -18.41
C GLU A 50 -19.88 -8.51 -18.11
N HIS A 51 -20.98 -8.80 -17.42
CA HIS A 51 -21.43 -10.17 -17.13
C HIS A 51 -22.95 -10.24 -17.27
N ASN A 52 -23.43 -11.07 -18.20
CA ASN A 52 -24.86 -11.21 -18.53
C ASN A 52 -25.58 -9.87 -18.78
N GLY A 53 -24.92 -8.92 -19.45
CA GLY A 53 -25.49 -7.59 -19.74
C GLY A 53 -25.39 -6.57 -18.60
N HIS A 54 -24.83 -6.94 -17.44
CA HIS A 54 -24.57 -6.02 -16.34
C HIS A 54 -23.11 -5.56 -16.33
N SER A 55 -22.89 -4.26 -16.10
CA SER A 55 -21.57 -3.69 -15.86
C SER A 55 -21.04 -4.11 -14.49
N LEU A 56 -19.89 -4.78 -14.45
CA LEU A 56 -19.18 -5.13 -13.22
C LEU A 56 -18.26 -4.01 -12.72
N ASN A 57 -18.09 -2.94 -13.49
CA ASN A 57 -17.27 -1.78 -13.08
C ASN A 57 -17.82 -1.09 -11.83
N GLU A 58 -19.11 -1.25 -11.56
CA GLU A 58 -19.84 -0.60 -10.45
C GLU A 58 -19.89 -1.46 -9.19
N LEU A 59 -19.26 -2.64 -9.21
CA LEU A 59 -19.18 -3.48 -8.04
C LEU A 59 -18.48 -2.73 -6.89
N SER A 60 -19.18 -2.66 -5.77
CA SER A 60 -18.64 -2.11 -4.51
C SER A 60 -17.61 -3.05 -3.89
N MET A 61 -17.71 -4.36 -4.20
CA MET A 61 -16.84 -5.40 -3.69
C MET A 61 -16.96 -6.66 -4.55
N LEU A 62 -15.85 -7.39 -4.77
CA LEU A 62 -15.88 -8.77 -5.28
C LEU A 62 -15.32 -9.74 -4.24
N TYR A 63 -16.12 -10.70 -3.78
CA TYR A 63 -15.65 -11.85 -3.00
C TYR A 63 -15.15 -12.96 -3.93
N THR A 64 -13.88 -13.32 -3.76
CA THR A 64 -13.16 -14.25 -4.62
C THR A 64 -13.06 -15.62 -3.98
N PHE A 65 -13.43 -16.66 -4.73
CA PHE A 65 -13.28 -18.05 -4.31
C PHE A 65 -12.61 -18.85 -5.42
N GLY A 66 -11.51 -19.52 -5.09
CA GLY A 66 -10.75 -20.32 -6.06
C GLY A 66 -9.70 -19.52 -6.83
N TYR A 67 -8.95 -20.25 -7.65
CA TYR A 67 -7.69 -19.77 -8.25
C TYR A 67 -7.57 -20.12 -9.74
N ALA A 68 -8.70 -20.36 -10.39
CA ALA A 68 -8.72 -20.64 -11.82
C ALA A 68 -8.31 -19.38 -12.61
N SER A 69 -7.75 -19.58 -13.80
CA SER A 69 -7.17 -18.49 -14.62
C SER A 69 -8.17 -17.39 -14.95
N ASP A 70 -9.44 -17.75 -15.13
CA ASP A 70 -10.57 -16.85 -15.35
C ASP A 70 -10.85 -15.95 -14.13
N THR A 71 -10.82 -16.52 -12.91
CA THR A 71 -10.95 -15.80 -11.64
C THR A 71 -9.79 -14.82 -11.45
N LEU A 72 -8.56 -15.25 -11.75
CA LEU A 72 -7.38 -14.40 -11.68
C LEU A 72 -7.47 -13.21 -12.64
N MET A 73 -7.95 -13.47 -13.87
CA MET A 73 -8.16 -12.43 -14.88
C MET A 73 -9.24 -11.43 -14.43
N LEU A 74 -10.38 -11.92 -13.93
CA LEU A 74 -11.46 -11.08 -13.41
C LEU A 74 -10.98 -10.15 -12.31
N VAL A 75 -10.27 -10.70 -11.30
CA VAL A 75 -9.72 -9.91 -10.20
C VAL A 75 -8.74 -8.86 -10.71
N ARG A 76 -7.87 -9.21 -11.67
CA ARG A 76 -6.90 -8.26 -12.23
C ARG A 76 -7.59 -7.07 -12.91
N PHE A 77 -8.61 -7.32 -13.71
CA PHE A 77 -9.33 -6.26 -14.42
C PHE A 77 -10.20 -5.42 -13.48
N LEU A 78 -10.88 -6.03 -12.52
CA LEU A 78 -11.67 -5.30 -11.53
C LEU A 78 -10.79 -4.39 -10.65
N GLN A 79 -9.61 -4.86 -10.26
CA GLN A 79 -8.64 -4.01 -9.57
C GLN A 79 -8.15 -2.83 -10.44
N ALA A 80 -7.99 -3.04 -11.75
CA ALA A 80 -7.58 -1.98 -12.67
C ALA A 80 -8.64 -0.87 -12.82
N VAL A 81 -9.92 -1.20 -12.63
CA VAL A 81 -11.03 -0.22 -12.58
C VAL A 81 -11.37 0.24 -11.17
N GLY A 82 -10.59 -0.15 -10.17
CA GLY A 82 -10.73 0.31 -8.79
C GLY A 82 -11.80 -0.39 -7.96
N CYS A 83 -12.33 -1.52 -8.42
CA CYS A 83 -13.21 -2.38 -7.62
C CYS A 83 -12.37 -3.14 -6.58
N PRO A 84 -12.68 -3.04 -5.28
CA PRO A 84 -12.02 -3.83 -4.25
C PRO A 84 -12.34 -5.33 -4.38
N THR A 85 -11.39 -6.18 -3.98
CA THR A 85 -11.54 -7.64 -4.00
C THR A 85 -11.16 -8.24 -2.65
N SER A 86 -11.80 -9.34 -2.24
CA SER A 86 -11.53 -9.96 -0.93
C SER A 86 -10.11 -10.48 -0.82
N ASP A 87 -9.60 -11.01 -1.93
CA ASP A 87 -8.22 -11.43 -2.07
C ASP A 87 -7.59 -10.67 -3.26
N PRO A 88 -6.55 -9.85 -3.03
CA PRO A 88 -5.92 -9.12 -4.11
C PRO A 88 -5.15 -10.03 -5.07
N TYR A 89 -5.07 -9.62 -6.35
CA TYR A 89 -4.46 -10.41 -7.42
C TYR A 89 -3.10 -11.01 -7.04
N HIS A 90 -2.20 -10.22 -6.44
CA HIS A 90 -0.84 -10.66 -6.11
C HIS A 90 -0.77 -11.77 -5.04
N LEU A 91 -1.83 -11.93 -4.22
CA LEU A 91 -1.95 -13.03 -3.26
C LEU A 91 -2.46 -14.31 -3.92
N ILE A 92 -3.36 -14.20 -4.89
CA ILE A 92 -4.02 -15.33 -5.54
C ILE A 92 -3.35 -15.79 -6.85
N SER A 93 -2.58 -14.94 -7.53
CA SER A 93 -1.95 -15.20 -8.84
C SER A 93 -0.76 -16.16 -8.81
N ARG A 94 -0.36 -16.64 -7.63
CA ARG A 94 0.84 -17.47 -7.43
C ARG A 94 0.61 -18.99 -7.62
N ASN A 95 -0.53 -19.40 -8.18
CA ASN A 95 -1.07 -20.75 -7.98
C ASN A 95 -0.66 -21.85 -8.99
N GLY A 96 0.21 -21.57 -9.96
CA GLY A 96 0.86 -22.66 -10.74
C GLY A 96 1.81 -23.52 -9.89
N LEU A 97 2.36 -22.94 -8.82
CA LEU A 97 3.31 -23.55 -7.87
C LEU A 97 2.87 -23.36 -6.41
N GLY A 98 1.57 -23.24 -6.14
CA GLY A 98 1.01 -22.75 -4.86
C GLY A 98 1.69 -23.33 -3.61
N LYS A 99 1.79 -24.65 -3.50
CA LYS A 99 2.43 -25.32 -2.34
C LYS A 99 3.93 -25.03 -2.22
N VAL A 100 4.64 -24.92 -3.34
CA VAL A 100 6.08 -24.59 -3.35
C VAL A 100 6.29 -23.13 -2.95
N ASN A 101 5.38 -22.25 -3.38
CA ASN A 101 5.41 -20.84 -2.99
C ASN A 101 5.11 -20.66 -1.50
N ASP A 102 4.18 -21.44 -0.94
CA ASP A 102 3.90 -21.41 0.50
C ASP A 102 5.08 -22.00 1.30
N LEU A 103 5.63 -23.14 0.89
CA LEU A 103 6.83 -23.72 1.51
C LEU A 103 8.01 -22.74 1.54
N THR A 104 8.29 -22.08 0.41
CA THR A 104 9.41 -21.12 0.33
C THR A 104 9.12 -19.83 1.11
N ALA A 105 7.87 -19.35 1.14
CA ALA A 105 7.49 -18.17 1.92
C ALA A 105 7.62 -18.38 3.43
N PHE A 106 7.39 -19.61 3.90
CA PHE A 106 7.39 -19.95 5.33
C PHE A 106 8.58 -20.80 5.79
N LEU A 107 9.56 -21.08 4.91
CA LEU A 107 10.72 -21.93 5.23
C LEU A 107 11.48 -21.41 6.47
N GLY A 108 11.71 -20.10 6.53
CA GLY A 108 12.37 -19.45 7.67
C GLY A 108 11.51 -19.29 8.93
N ALA A 109 10.26 -19.76 8.91
CA ALA A 109 9.32 -19.72 10.04
C ALA A 109 9.06 -21.11 10.65
N GLY A 110 9.76 -22.15 10.19
CA GLY A 110 9.59 -23.50 10.71
C GLY A 110 8.26 -24.17 10.37
N VAL A 111 7.61 -23.75 9.27
CA VAL A 111 6.36 -24.37 8.80
C VAL A 111 6.66 -25.64 8.00
N GLY A 112 5.95 -26.71 8.33
CA GLY A 112 6.05 -28.01 7.67
C GLY A 112 7.21 -28.87 8.18
N THR A 113 7.46 -29.99 7.50
CA THR A 113 8.64 -30.84 7.71
C THR A 113 9.64 -30.66 6.58
N THR A 114 10.80 -31.31 6.71
CA THR A 114 11.75 -31.46 5.62
C THR A 114 11.03 -32.00 4.39
N ALA A 115 11.14 -31.25 3.29
CA ALA A 115 10.41 -31.52 2.06
C ALA A 115 11.32 -31.48 0.84
N HIS A 116 11.06 -32.35 -0.12
CA HIS A 116 11.82 -32.52 -1.35
C HIS A 116 10.89 -32.42 -2.56
N ILE A 117 11.24 -31.58 -3.53
CA ILE A 117 10.47 -31.39 -4.74
C ILE A 117 11.12 -32.21 -5.87
N LEU A 118 10.33 -33.10 -6.46
CA LEU A 118 10.75 -34.01 -7.51
C LEU A 118 10.02 -33.62 -8.80
N THR A 119 10.75 -33.39 -9.88
CA THR A 119 10.19 -32.85 -11.13
C THR A 119 10.02 -33.91 -12.22
N SER A 120 10.61 -35.09 -12.05
CA SER A 120 10.52 -36.20 -13.00
C SER A 120 10.63 -37.56 -12.31
N GLN A 121 10.38 -38.62 -13.07
CA GLN A 121 10.58 -39.98 -12.58
C GLN A 121 12.05 -40.26 -12.27
N GLU A 122 12.97 -39.79 -13.11
CA GLU A 122 14.42 -39.98 -12.95
C GLU A 122 14.94 -39.31 -11.68
N THR A 123 14.54 -38.05 -11.46
CA THR A 123 14.91 -37.32 -10.24
C THR A 123 14.32 -37.97 -8.98
N ALA A 124 13.07 -38.45 -9.06
CA ALA A 124 12.45 -39.19 -7.98
C ALA A 124 13.18 -40.49 -7.64
N THR A 125 13.54 -41.28 -8.65
CA THR A 125 14.27 -42.54 -8.46
C THR A 125 15.66 -42.29 -7.88
N ALA A 126 16.41 -41.34 -8.44
CA ALA A 126 17.76 -41.01 -7.96
C ALA A 126 17.76 -40.57 -6.50
N TYR A 127 16.81 -39.71 -6.11
CA TYR A 127 16.69 -39.24 -4.73
C TYR A 127 16.25 -40.36 -3.78
N LEU A 128 15.20 -41.12 -4.12
CA LEU A 128 14.68 -42.19 -3.25
C LEU A 128 15.70 -43.30 -2.99
N GLN A 129 16.53 -43.64 -3.97
CA GLN A 129 17.58 -44.66 -3.82
C GLN A 129 18.73 -44.24 -2.88
N GLN A 130 18.85 -42.95 -2.57
CA GLN A 130 19.83 -42.43 -1.61
C GLN A 130 19.33 -42.42 -0.17
N LEU A 131 18.05 -42.75 0.06
CA LEU A 131 17.45 -42.71 1.39
C LEU A 131 17.64 -44.03 2.14
N ASP A 132 18.03 -43.92 3.41
CA ASP A 132 18.04 -45.04 4.33
C ASP A 132 16.61 -45.48 4.71
N ALA A 133 16.47 -46.73 5.18
CA ALA A 133 15.18 -47.27 5.59
C ALA A 133 14.49 -46.45 6.71
N GLU A 134 15.29 -45.78 7.54
CA GLU A 134 14.81 -44.93 8.66
C GLU A 134 14.14 -43.63 8.20
N CYS A 135 14.37 -43.20 6.95
CA CYS A 135 13.71 -42.02 6.39
C CYS A 135 12.21 -42.25 6.12
N PHE A 136 11.73 -43.50 6.19
CA PHE A 136 10.34 -43.87 5.98
C PHE A 136 9.57 -43.97 7.31
N PRO A 137 8.26 -43.65 7.33
CA PRO A 137 7.42 -43.36 6.16
C PRO A 137 7.54 -41.92 5.64
N LEU A 138 7.27 -41.75 4.35
CA LEU A 138 7.20 -40.43 3.70
C LEU A 138 5.75 -40.07 3.34
N ILE A 139 5.47 -38.78 3.22
CA ILE A 139 4.21 -38.26 2.68
C ILE A 139 4.45 -37.72 1.27
N GLN A 140 3.80 -38.33 0.28
CA GLN A 140 3.76 -37.83 -1.09
C GLN A 140 2.56 -36.90 -1.26
N LYS A 141 2.79 -35.70 -1.81
CA LYS A 141 1.74 -34.74 -2.19
C LYS A 141 2.00 -34.24 -3.62
N PRO A 142 0.97 -34.08 -4.47
CA PRO A 142 1.13 -33.34 -5.71
C PRO A 142 1.32 -31.84 -5.40
N VAL A 143 2.25 -31.19 -6.12
CA VAL A 143 2.50 -29.75 -5.98
C VAL A 143 1.28 -28.92 -6.41
N ALA A 144 0.59 -29.35 -7.46
CA ALA A 144 -0.66 -28.77 -7.91
C ALA A 144 -1.85 -29.69 -7.55
N GLY A 145 -2.83 -29.18 -6.82
CA GLY A 145 -4.07 -29.90 -6.48
C GLY A 145 -4.64 -29.56 -5.10
N ASN A 146 -5.97 -29.62 -4.97
CA ASN A 146 -6.72 -29.19 -3.78
C ASN A 146 -7.37 -30.37 -3.03
N LYS A 147 -7.76 -30.14 -1.76
CA LYS A 147 -8.61 -31.02 -0.93
C LYS A 147 -8.01 -32.38 -0.55
N GLY A 148 -6.68 -32.49 -0.54
CA GLY A 148 -5.97 -33.72 -0.13
C GLY A 148 -6.02 -34.86 -1.14
N ARG A 149 -6.47 -34.62 -2.37
CA ARG A 149 -6.39 -35.61 -3.45
C ARG A 149 -4.92 -35.88 -3.82
N GLY A 150 -4.55 -37.15 -3.92
CA GLY A 150 -3.20 -37.57 -4.27
C GLY A 150 -2.21 -37.59 -3.11
N ILE A 151 -2.63 -37.29 -1.88
CA ILE A 151 -1.79 -37.47 -0.68
C ILE A 151 -1.66 -38.96 -0.37
N LYS A 152 -0.44 -39.46 -0.21
CA LYS A 152 -0.17 -40.86 0.16
C LYS A 152 0.90 -40.94 1.23
N ARG A 153 0.71 -41.85 2.18
CA ARG A 153 1.79 -42.31 3.08
C ARG A 153 2.49 -43.48 2.41
N LEU A 154 3.82 -43.40 2.31
CA LEU A 154 4.68 -44.37 1.67
C LEU A 154 5.52 -45.03 2.76
N GLY A 155 5.29 -46.32 3.01
CA GLY A 155 5.87 -47.04 4.14
C GLY A 155 7.32 -47.46 3.96
N ASN A 156 7.78 -47.58 2.71
CA ASN A 156 9.11 -48.07 2.36
C ASN A 156 9.52 -47.60 0.94
N LEU A 157 10.76 -47.90 0.56
CA LEU A 157 11.35 -47.53 -0.71
C LEU A 157 10.57 -48.09 -1.93
N GLU A 158 10.14 -49.34 -1.87
CA GLU A 158 9.43 -50.00 -2.97
C GLU A 158 8.09 -49.31 -3.27
N GLU A 159 7.31 -49.04 -2.22
CA GLU A 159 6.05 -48.30 -2.31
C GLU A 159 6.26 -46.89 -2.88
N ALA A 160 7.31 -46.21 -2.45
CA ALA A 160 7.64 -44.86 -2.89
C ALA A 160 8.00 -44.81 -4.38
N LEU A 161 8.90 -45.69 -4.83
CA LEU A 161 9.29 -45.79 -6.24
C LEU A 161 8.09 -46.12 -7.13
N LYS A 162 7.26 -47.09 -6.72
CA LYS A 162 6.04 -47.48 -7.45
C LYS A 162 5.04 -46.33 -7.55
N SER A 163 4.85 -45.58 -6.46
CA SER A 163 3.93 -44.45 -6.43
C SER A 163 4.42 -43.28 -7.29
N CYS A 164 5.70 -42.92 -7.21
CA CYS A 164 6.29 -41.86 -8.03
C CYS A 164 6.23 -42.20 -9.53
N LYS A 165 6.59 -43.43 -9.91
CA LYS A 165 6.46 -43.94 -11.29
C LYS A 165 5.02 -43.86 -11.80
N THR A 166 4.05 -44.22 -10.97
CA THR A 166 2.63 -44.16 -11.35
C THR A 166 2.15 -42.72 -11.56
N HIS A 167 2.63 -41.78 -10.74
CA HIS A 167 2.30 -40.36 -10.87
C HIS A 167 2.88 -39.77 -12.15
N PHE A 168 4.18 -39.91 -12.40
CA PHE A 168 4.85 -39.30 -13.55
C PHE A 168 4.45 -39.90 -14.90
N ARG A 169 3.91 -41.13 -14.91
CA ARG A 169 3.24 -41.70 -16.10
C ARG A 169 1.93 -41.01 -16.47
N ARG A 170 1.26 -40.39 -15.49
CA ARG A 170 -0.08 -39.81 -15.66
C ARG A 170 -0.08 -38.28 -15.65
N SER A 171 1.01 -37.67 -15.18
CA SER A 171 1.12 -36.23 -14.98
C SER A 171 2.58 -35.80 -15.04
N SER A 172 2.85 -34.68 -15.71
CA SER A 172 4.16 -34.00 -15.65
C SER A 172 4.29 -33.05 -14.45
N ASN A 173 3.28 -32.96 -13.58
CA ASN A 173 3.32 -32.07 -12.43
C ASN A 173 4.34 -32.55 -11.38
N PRO A 174 5.14 -31.65 -10.79
CA PRO A 174 6.06 -32.02 -9.73
C PRO A 174 5.37 -32.67 -8.51
N LEU A 175 6.13 -33.54 -7.83
CA LEU A 175 5.76 -34.15 -6.56
C LEU A 175 6.52 -33.48 -5.42
N LEU A 176 5.87 -33.41 -4.27
CA LEU A 176 6.45 -33.03 -3.00
C LEU A 176 6.50 -34.28 -2.12
N LEU A 177 7.69 -34.64 -1.64
CA LEU A 177 7.88 -35.66 -0.61
C LEU A 177 8.25 -34.98 0.71
N GLU A 178 7.48 -35.23 1.75
CA GLU A 178 7.69 -34.70 3.09
C GLU A 178 7.98 -35.83 4.08
N GLN A 179 8.79 -35.55 5.09
CA GLN A 179 8.95 -36.46 6.21
C GLN A 179 7.62 -36.60 6.97
N PHE A 180 7.22 -37.83 7.28
CA PHE A 180 6.01 -38.09 8.05
C PHE A 180 6.18 -37.63 9.51
N MET A 181 5.35 -36.69 9.93
CA MET A 181 5.26 -36.25 11.32
C MET A 181 4.19 -37.07 12.06
N ARG A 182 4.55 -37.67 13.20
CA ARG A 182 3.60 -38.26 14.15
C ARG A 182 3.10 -37.20 15.12
N TYR A 183 1.81 -37.21 15.37
CA TYR A 183 1.17 -36.28 16.28
C TYR A 183 -0.07 -36.88 16.93
N THR A 184 -0.35 -36.40 18.14
CA THR A 184 -1.47 -36.84 18.98
C THR A 184 -2.74 -36.03 18.72
N ARG A 185 -2.58 -34.72 18.48
CA ARG A 185 -3.69 -33.78 18.30
C ARG A 185 -3.41 -32.84 17.13
N GLU A 186 -4.46 -32.41 16.45
CA GLU A 186 -4.39 -31.52 15.29
C GLU A 186 -5.40 -30.39 15.43
N PHE A 187 -5.00 -29.18 15.07
CA PHE A 187 -5.79 -27.98 15.27
C PHE A 187 -5.85 -27.15 14.00
N ARG A 188 -6.96 -26.42 13.84
CA ARG A 188 -7.08 -25.33 12.88
C ARG A 188 -7.15 -24.03 13.65
N VAL A 189 -6.20 -23.13 13.44
CA VAL A 189 -6.24 -21.74 13.92
C VAL A 189 -6.60 -20.82 12.76
N TYR A 190 -7.60 -19.96 12.94
CA TYR A 190 -7.92 -18.89 12.01
C TYR A 190 -7.15 -17.64 12.38
N VAL A 191 -6.52 -17.04 11.38
CA VAL A 191 -5.75 -15.82 11.50
C VAL A 191 -6.34 -14.79 10.57
N ILE A 192 -6.61 -13.60 11.10
CA ILE A 192 -6.99 -12.43 10.31
C ILE A 192 -5.93 -11.38 10.57
N ASP A 193 -5.17 -11.03 9.54
CA ASP A 193 -4.18 -9.94 9.58
C ASP A 193 -3.11 -10.08 10.64
N GLY A 194 -2.54 -11.27 10.69
CA GLY A 194 -1.54 -11.64 11.67
C GLY A 194 -2.10 -11.85 13.09
N ARG A 195 -3.42 -11.72 13.30
CA ARG A 195 -4.06 -11.98 14.60
C ARG A 195 -4.82 -13.30 14.57
N PRO A 196 -4.43 -14.30 15.38
CA PRO A 196 -5.26 -15.46 15.64
C PRO A 196 -6.61 -15.03 16.25
N VAL A 197 -7.72 -15.54 15.73
CA VAL A 197 -9.07 -15.14 16.15
C VAL A 197 -9.88 -16.29 16.73
N GLU A 198 -9.71 -17.51 16.23
CA GLU A 198 -10.40 -18.69 16.74
C GLU A 198 -9.63 -19.97 16.40
N ALA A 199 -9.82 -21.05 17.17
CA ALA A 199 -9.32 -22.37 16.85
C ALA A 199 -10.28 -23.50 17.23
N TYR A 200 -10.17 -24.60 16.50
CA TYR A 200 -10.82 -25.87 16.87
C TYR A 200 -9.90 -27.07 16.63
N GLU A 201 -10.16 -28.15 17.35
CA GLU A 201 -9.44 -29.42 17.19
C GLU A 201 -10.07 -30.26 16.09
N ARG A 202 -9.22 -30.91 15.30
CA ARG A 202 -9.57 -31.79 14.19
C ARG A 202 -9.25 -33.23 14.56
N GLN A 203 -10.24 -34.10 14.49
CA GLN A 203 -10.07 -35.51 14.76
C GLN A 203 -10.14 -36.33 13.47
N LYS A 204 -9.15 -37.19 13.28
CA LYS A 204 -9.12 -38.15 12.18
C LYS A 204 -10.17 -39.22 12.38
N ARG A 205 -10.78 -39.67 11.28
CA ARG A 205 -11.50 -40.94 11.28
C ARG A 205 -10.51 -42.09 11.51
N GLU A 206 -10.93 -43.11 12.24
CA GLU A 206 -10.13 -44.32 12.49
C GLU A 206 -9.59 -44.90 11.16
N GLY A 207 -8.27 -45.14 11.10
CA GLY A 207 -7.56 -45.63 9.90
C GLY A 207 -7.21 -44.58 8.83
N SER A 208 -7.63 -43.32 8.97
CA SER A 208 -7.30 -42.25 8.00
C SER A 208 -5.98 -41.55 8.31
N VAL A 209 -5.20 -41.22 7.28
CA VAL A 209 -3.99 -40.37 7.40
C VAL A 209 -4.36 -38.89 7.48
N VAL A 210 -5.56 -38.51 7.00
CA VAL A 210 -6.01 -37.12 6.84
C VAL A 210 -7.20 -36.83 7.75
N SER A 211 -7.21 -35.66 8.38
CA SER A 211 -8.21 -35.17 9.34
C SER A 211 -9.29 -34.27 8.71
N ASN A 212 -9.40 -34.26 7.38
CA ASN A 212 -10.28 -33.35 6.65
C ASN A 212 -11.76 -33.65 6.94
N LEU A 213 -12.52 -32.61 7.32
CA LEU A 213 -13.97 -32.68 7.55
C LEU A 213 -14.71 -33.28 6.35
N HIS A 214 -14.36 -32.87 5.12
CA HIS A 214 -14.96 -33.41 3.89
C HIS A 214 -14.59 -34.87 3.59
N GLN A 215 -13.72 -35.49 4.39
CA GLN A 215 -13.33 -36.91 4.33
C GLN A 215 -13.80 -37.68 5.58
N GLY A 216 -14.69 -37.10 6.39
CA GLY A 216 -15.34 -37.79 7.52
C GLY A 216 -14.64 -37.62 8.88
N GLY A 217 -13.76 -36.62 9.04
CA GLY A 217 -13.24 -36.22 10.36
C GLY A 217 -14.26 -35.49 11.23
N SER A 218 -14.08 -35.50 12.55
CA SER A 218 -14.87 -34.73 13.53
C SER A 218 -14.12 -33.48 13.98
N VAL A 219 -14.84 -32.56 14.63
CA VAL A 219 -14.27 -31.33 15.20
C VAL A 219 -14.74 -31.17 16.65
N LEU A 220 -13.86 -30.61 17.48
CA LEU A 220 -14.11 -30.32 18.89
C LEU A 220 -13.66 -28.90 19.23
N THR A 221 -14.27 -28.32 20.26
CA THR A 221 -13.83 -27.06 20.84
C THR A 221 -12.49 -27.23 21.55
N VAL A 222 -11.66 -26.18 21.55
CA VAL A 222 -10.36 -26.16 22.25
C VAL A 222 -10.50 -25.37 23.54
N GLU A 223 -9.98 -25.92 24.63
CA GLU A 223 -9.90 -25.27 25.95
C GLU A 223 -9.10 -23.97 25.89
N ASP A 224 -9.51 -22.94 26.64
CA ASP A 224 -8.97 -21.59 26.50
C ASP A 224 -7.45 -21.48 26.74
N GLY A 225 -6.92 -22.21 27.73
CA GLY A 225 -5.48 -22.23 28.01
C GLY A 225 -4.66 -22.74 26.83
N LEU A 226 -5.08 -23.87 26.24
CA LEU A 226 -4.43 -24.44 25.06
C LEU A 226 -4.65 -23.56 23.82
N LYS A 227 -5.83 -22.94 23.68
CA LYS A 227 -6.12 -22.01 22.59
C LYS A 227 -5.16 -20.82 22.61
N GLN A 228 -4.88 -20.26 23.78
CA GLN A 228 -3.91 -19.18 23.95
C GLN A 228 -2.48 -19.61 23.59
N GLU A 229 -2.08 -20.83 23.96
CA GLU A 229 -0.78 -21.38 23.59
C GLU A 229 -0.62 -21.52 22.06
N LEU A 230 -1.64 -22.07 21.39
CA LEU A 230 -1.69 -22.16 19.93
C LEU A 230 -1.62 -20.77 19.27
N PHE A 231 -2.35 -19.79 19.82
CA PHE A 231 -2.32 -18.41 19.32
C PHE A 231 -0.96 -17.75 19.51
N GLY A 232 -0.31 -17.97 20.65
CA GLY A 232 1.05 -17.50 20.91
C GLY A 232 2.01 -18.04 19.87
N HIS A 233 1.99 -19.36 19.63
CA HIS A 233 2.87 -20.01 18.67
C HIS A 233 2.68 -19.49 17.23
N VAL A 234 1.41 -19.31 16.80
CA VAL A 234 1.10 -18.71 15.49
C VAL A 234 1.55 -17.25 15.43
N SER A 235 1.36 -16.48 16.49
CA SER A 235 1.72 -15.07 16.52
C SER A 235 3.24 -14.87 16.43
N GLU A 236 4.00 -15.66 17.19
CA GLU A 236 5.47 -15.61 17.18
C GLU A 236 6.06 -16.04 15.83
N SER A 237 5.50 -17.09 15.23
CA SER A 237 6.07 -17.70 14.02
C SER A 237 5.60 -17.02 12.73
N LEU A 238 4.35 -16.58 12.69
CA LEU A 238 3.65 -16.25 11.45
C LEU A 238 2.95 -14.88 11.40
N ALA A 239 2.78 -14.15 12.52
CA ALA A 239 1.99 -12.91 12.51
C ALA A 239 2.42 -11.92 11.41
N GLU A 240 3.72 -11.69 11.27
CA GLU A 240 4.29 -10.79 10.25
C GLU A 240 4.06 -11.28 8.81
N ARG A 241 4.05 -12.60 8.59
CA ARG A 241 3.89 -13.21 7.26
C ARG A 241 2.44 -13.41 6.85
N LEU A 242 1.52 -13.35 7.82
CA LEU A 242 0.07 -13.45 7.63
C LEU A 242 -0.61 -12.08 7.76
N LYS A 243 0.16 -11.00 7.61
CA LYS A 243 -0.37 -9.66 7.41
C LYS A 243 -1.07 -9.61 6.05
N HIS A 244 -2.31 -9.14 6.03
CA HIS A 244 -3.11 -8.96 4.80
C HIS A 244 -3.80 -10.23 4.27
N GLY A 245 -4.73 -10.78 5.06
CA GLY A 245 -5.64 -11.81 4.57
C GLY A 245 -6.30 -12.60 5.67
N ILE A 246 -7.05 -13.63 5.26
CA ILE A 246 -7.67 -14.60 6.16
C ILE A 246 -6.99 -15.95 5.91
N TYR A 247 -6.39 -16.50 6.95
CA TYR A 247 -5.61 -17.72 6.86
C TYR A 247 -6.15 -18.77 7.82
N GLY A 248 -6.07 -20.03 7.41
CA GLY A 248 -6.23 -21.17 8.30
C GLY A 248 -4.90 -21.87 8.47
N VAL A 249 -4.34 -21.79 9.66
CA VAL A 249 -3.09 -22.46 10.04
C VAL A 249 -3.43 -23.81 10.64
N ASP A 250 -2.92 -24.88 10.04
CA ASP A 250 -2.98 -26.23 10.62
C ASP A 250 -1.80 -26.43 11.56
N LEU A 251 -2.07 -26.83 12.80
CA LEU A 251 -1.05 -27.15 13.80
C LEU A 251 -1.23 -28.57 14.31
N ALA A 252 -0.15 -29.17 14.82
CA ALA A 252 -0.17 -30.45 15.49
C ALA A 252 0.65 -30.41 16.78
N ILE A 253 0.19 -31.16 17.79
CA ILE A 253 1.00 -31.49 18.97
C ILE A 253 1.62 -32.86 18.74
N THR A 254 2.95 -32.91 18.69
CA THR A 254 3.69 -34.16 18.46
C THR A 254 3.63 -35.07 19.69
N ASP A 255 3.98 -36.35 19.51
CA ASP A 255 4.07 -37.32 20.62
C ASP A 255 5.13 -36.89 21.68
N GLN A 256 6.04 -35.99 21.31
CA GLN A 256 7.06 -35.40 22.19
C GLN A 256 6.59 -34.11 22.90
N GLY A 257 5.34 -33.68 22.67
CA GLY A 257 4.71 -32.53 23.33
C GLY A 257 4.92 -31.17 22.67
N GLY A 258 5.64 -31.09 21.54
CA GLY A 258 5.87 -29.83 20.83
C GLY A 258 4.73 -29.44 19.90
N ILE A 259 4.42 -28.14 19.81
CA ILE A 259 3.51 -27.57 18.80
C ILE A 259 4.27 -27.34 17.50
N HIS A 260 3.74 -27.88 16.40
CA HIS A 260 4.30 -27.70 15.06
C HIS A 260 3.25 -27.16 14.11
N ILE A 261 3.65 -26.23 13.24
CA ILE A 261 2.80 -25.73 12.18
C ILE A 261 2.95 -26.65 10.96
N ILE A 262 1.84 -27.25 10.52
CA ILE A 262 1.81 -28.20 9.40
C ILE A 262 1.68 -27.47 8.07
N GLU A 263 0.68 -26.59 7.95
CA GLU A 263 0.32 -25.96 6.68
C GLU A 263 -0.40 -24.62 6.93
N VAL A 264 -0.23 -23.67 6.02
CA VAL A 264 -0.96 -22.40 6.01
C VAL A 264 -1.87 -22.39 4.79
N ASN A 265 -3.18 -22.20 5.02
CA ASN A 265 -4.18 -22.16 3.95
C ASN A 265 -4.71 -20.73 3.76
N ARG A 266 -4.61 -20.19 2.53
CA ARG A 266 -5.04 -18.81 2.20
C ARG A 266 -6.55 -18.65 1.97
N THR A 267 -7.25 -19.73 1.68
CA THR A 267 -8.73 -19.75 1.57
C THR A 267 -9.27 -20.84 2.48
N PRO A 268 -9.23 -20.64 3.81
CA PRO A 268 -9.61 -21.68 4.75
C PRO A 268 -11.11 -21.99 4.65
N GLY A 269 -11.45 -23.28 4.66
CA GLY A 269 -12.83 -23.72 4.91
C GLY A 269 -13.25 -23.34 6.32
N PHE A 270 -14.52 -23.01 6.57
CA PHE A 270 -15.01 -22.64 7.91
C PHE A 270 -16.23 -23.44 8.38
N ALA A 271 -16.56 -24.54 7.70
CA ALA A 271 -17.59 -25.48 8.11
C ALA A 271 -17.38 -26.02 9.54
N GLY A 272 -16.12 -26.14 10.00
CA GLY A 272 -15.81 -26.54 11.37
C GLY A 272 -16.26 -25.51 12.41
N LEU A 273 -16.04 -24.21 12.15
CA LEU A 273 -16.50 -23.11 13.02
C LEU A 273 -18.02 -23.07 13.11
N ASP A 274 -18.70 -23.16 11.97
CA ASP A 274 -20.17 -23.15 11.92
C ASP A 274 -20.76 -24.36 12.65
N LYS A 275 -20.17 -25.57 12.48
CA LYS A 275 -20.65 -26.79 13.17
C LYS A 275 -20.55 -26.69 14.69
N LEU A 276 -19.54 -25.99 15.19
CA LEU A 276 -19.32 -25.78 16.63
C LEU A 276 -19.98 -24.50 17.16
N GLY A 277 -20.55 -23.66 16.29
CA GLY A 277 -21.16 -22.39 16.68
C GLY A 277 -20.19 -21.38 17.29
N LEU A 278 -18.89 -21.46 16.96
CA LEU A 278 -17.84 -20.67 17.63
C LEU A 278 -17.80 -19.21 17.20
N MET A 279 -17.84 -18.95 15.89
CA MET A 279 -17.63 -17.61 15.34
C MET A 279 -18.26 -17.46 13.95
N ASN A 280 -18.84 -16.30 13.67
CA ASN A 280 -19.20 -15.90 12.32
C ASN A 280 -17.98 -15.31 11.59
N LEU A 281 -17.13 -16.22 11.08
CA LEU A 281 -15.92 -15.82 10.35
C LEU A 281 -16.24 -14.97 9.10
N PRO A 282 -17.24 -15.28 8.25
CA PRO A 282 -17.61 -14.42 7.12
C PRO A 282 -17.90 -12.98 7.51
N ARG A 283 -18.57 -12.74 8.65
CA ARG A 283 -18.83 -11.39 9.16
C ARG A 283 -17.54 -10.67 9.54
N LEU A 284 -16.70 -11.31 10.36
CA LEU A 284 -15.44 -10.71 10.80
C LEU A 284 -14.48 -10.46 9.62
N ALA A 285 -14.44 -11.42 8.70
CA ALA A 285 -13.76 -11.32 7.42
C ALA A 285 -14.27 -10.13 6.61
N HIS A 286 -15.59 -10.01 6.45
CA HIS A 286 -16.23 -8.88 5.77
C HIS A 286 -15.81 -7.56 6.41
N GLU A 287 -15.97 -7.39 7.73
CA GLU A 287 -15.64 -6.14 8.43
C GLU A 287 -14.17 -5.73 8.23
N VAL A 288 -13.25 -6.70 8.24
CA VAL A 288 -11.82 -6.45 8.03
C VAL A 288 -11.50 -6.15 6.57
N ILE A 289 -12.02 -6.96 5.64
CA ILE A 289 -11.83 -6.81 4.21
C ILE A 289 -12.41 -5.47 3.75
N VAL A 290 -13.63 -5.13 4.18
CA VAL A 290 -14.29 -3.85 3.88
C VAL A 290 -13.54 -2.69 4.52
N LYS A 291 -13.01 -2.79 5.74
CA LYS A 291 -12.14 -1.72 6.30
C LYS A 291 -10.87 -1.45 5.47
N ARG A 292 -10.37 -2.44 4.74
CA ARG A 292 -9.20 -2.31 3.84
C ARG A 292 -9.57 -1.87 2.43
N ALA A 293 -10.67 -2.41 1.94
CA ALA A 293 -11.26 -2.15 0.64
C ALA A 293 -11.96 -0.79 0.57
N ARG A 294 -12.42 -0.28 1.72
CA ARG A 294 -13.03 1.04 1.83
C ARG A 294 -12.00 2.10 1.43
N LYS A 295 -12.19 2.63 0.22
CA LYS A 295 -12.40 4.07 0.10
C LYS A 295 -13.45 4.46 1.16
N PRO A 296 -13.27 5.56 1.92
CA PRO A 296 -14.24 5.95 2.93
C PRO A 296 -15.64 5.92 2.31
N GLU A 297 -16.55 5.16 2.90
CA GLU A 297 -17.95 5.28 2.53
C GLU A 297 -18.36 6.75 2.75
N PRO A 298 -19.20 7.32 1.88
CA PRO A 298 -19.86 8.56 2.21
C PRO A 298 -20.67 8.26 3.47
N ASP A 299 -20.28 8.90 4.56
CA ASP A 299 -21.03 8.88 5.80
C ASP A 299 -22.48 9.29 5.45
N PRO A 300 -23.50 8.45 5.69
CA PRO A 300 -24.89 8.83 5.46
C PRO A 300 -25.32 9.96 6.41
N ASP A 301 -24.55 10.19 7.48
CA ASP A 301 -24.61 11.36 8.36
C ASP A 301 -23.54 12.41 8.02
N ALA A 302 -22.90 12.35 6.85
CA ALA A 302 -22.08 13.44 6.32
C ALA A 302 -22.97 14.67 6.24
N LYS A 303 -22.95 15.45 7.31
CA LYS A 303 -23.71 16.68 7.45
C LYS A 303 -23.43 17.47 6.18
N LYS A 304 -24.50 17.78 5.44
CA LYS A 304 -24.46 18.81 4.38
C LYS A 304 -23.57 19.96 4.87
N GLY A 305 -22.45 20.19 4.20
CA GLY A 305 -21.48 21.23 4.56
C GLY A 305 -20.24 20.80 5.36
N ARG A 306 -19.84 19.52 5.40
CA ARG A 306 -18.52 19.13 5.95
C ARG A 306 -17.39 19.42 4.94
N GLU A 307 -16.36 20.12 5.41
CA GLU A 307 -15.11 20.35 4.68
C GLU A 307 -14.27 19.07 4.59
N TYR A 308 -13.71 18.76 3.41
CA TYR A 308 -12.74 17.69 3.21
C TYR A 308 -11.33 18.26 3.16
N VAL A 309 -10.42 17.70 3.95
CA VAL A 309 -9.10 18.29 4.15
C VAL A 309 -7.97 17.35 3.79
N ILE A 310 -7.17 17.78 2.80
CA ILE A 310 -5.89 17.15 2.45
C ILE A 310 -4.76 17.98 3.06
N THR A 311 -3.99 17.38 3.97
CA THR A 311 -2.85 18.03 4.64
C THR A 311 -1.53 17.62 4.00
N LEU A 312 -0.70 18.60 3.65
CA LEU A 312 0.60 18.46 3.02
C LEU A 312 1.66 18.97 3.98
N LEU A 313 2.59 18.08 4.36
CA LEU A 313 3.60 18.33 5.36
C LEU A 313 4.97 18.56 4.72
N GLY A 314 5.78 19.34 5.42
CA GLY A 314 7.17 19.60 5.10
C GLY A 314 8.10 18.40 5.35
N ASP A 315 9.38 18.71 5.43
CA ASP A 315 10.46 17.74 5.60
C ASP A 315 10.30 16.99 6.93
N THR A 316 10.21 15.66 6.85
CA THR A 316 9.95 14.77 7.97
C THR A 316 11.11 13.80 8.18
N ASN A 317 11.79 13.94 9.31
CA ASN A 317 12.91 13.14 9.76
C ASN A 317 12.88 13.01 11.30
N PRO A 318 12.74 11.79 11.84
CA PRO A 318 12.59 11.56 13.28
C PRO A 318 13.87 11.81 14.09
N GLY A 319 15.05 11.95 13.47
CA GLY A 319 16.29 12.41 14.12
C GLY A 319 17.24 11.35 14.64
N ASP A 320 16.97 10.05 14.43
CA ASP A 320 17.77 8.93 14.93
C ASP A 320 19.27 9.08 14.64
N SER A 321 19.63 9.52 13.43
CA SER A 321 21.04 9.70 13.03
C SER A 321 21.71 10.88 13.75
N TYR A 322 20.95 11.93 14.08
CA TYR A 322 21.44 13.12 14.80
C TYR A 322 21.66 12.80 16.28
N TRP A 323 20.74 12.06 16.90
CA TRP A 323 20.84 11.69 18.32
C TRP A 323 22.03 10.79 18.64
N LYS A 324 22.49 9.98 17.68
CA LYS A 324 23.68 9.13 17.83
C LYS A 324 24.99 9.83 17.52
N ARG A 325 24.97 10.93 16.77
CA ARG A 325 26.18 11.70 16.38
C ARG A 325 26.54 12.80 17.37
N GLY A 326 25.61 13.24 18.21
CA GLY A 326 25.89 14.22 19.25
C GLY A 326 26.76 13.65 20.36
N LYS A 327 27.96 14.22 20.57
CA LYS A 327 28.53 14.29 21.92
C LYS A 327 27.43 14.84 22.82
N ALA A 328 27.05 14.12 23.88
CA ALA A 328 26.23 14.68 24.93
C ALA A 328 26.92 15.96 25.42
N THR A 329 26.43 17.13 25.02
CA THR A 329 26.77 18.35 25.74
C THR A 329 26.12 18.21 27.09
N GLU A 330 26.95 17.96 28.10
CA GLU A 330 26.67 17.90 29.52
C GLU A 330 26.11 19.24 30.03
N THR A 331 24.93 19.63 29.57
CA THR A 331 24.08 20.56 30.30
C THR A 331 22.95 19.75 30.90
N GLN A 332 23.06 19.63 32.21
CA GLN A 332 22.29 18.81 33.11
C GLN A 332 20.80 19.20 33.08
N ASN A 333 19.95 18.21 33.33
CA ASN A 333 18.51 18.33 33.62
C ASN A 333 17.57 18.63 32.45
N GLU A 334 17.32 17.62 31.60
CA GLU A 334 15.95 17.12 31.36
C GLU A 334 15.95 15.84 30.48
N PRO A 335 15.67 14.65 31.04
CA PRO A 335 15.62 13.39 30.28
C PRO A 335 14.34 13.14 29.44
N LYS A 336 13.46 14.11 29.17
CA LYS A 336 12.03 13.78 28.95
C LYS A 336 11.39 13.96 27.58
N VAL A 337 12.05 14.48 26.54
CA VAL A 337 11.41 14.62 25.20
C VAL A 337 12.41 14.35 24.08
N ARG A 338 12.81 13.08 23.89
CA ARG A 338 13.65 12.66 22.75
C ARG A 338 13.03 11.48 22.01
N SER A 339 11.74 11.59 21.69
CA SER A 339 11.09 10.70 20.74
C SER A 339 10.34 11.53 19.71
N ALA A 340 10.36 11.09 18.46
CA ALA A 340 9.66 11.78 17.39
C ALA A 340 8.12 11.82 17.64
N GLU A 341 7.59 10.88 18.43
CA GLU A 341 6.21 10.91 18.91
C GLU A 341 5.93 12.09 19.85
N ALA A 342 6.92 12.47 20.66
CA ALA A 342 6.81 13.63 21.54
C ALA A 342 6.94 14.93 20.73
N SER A 343 7.82 14.97 19.71
CA SER A 343 7.96 16.10 18.79
C SER A 343 6.66 16.48 18.10
N ALA A 344 5.83 15.50 17.77
CA ALA A 344 4.57 15.72 17.07
C ALA A 344 3.39 16.09 17.97
N ARG A 345 3.57 16.14 19.30
CA ARG A 345 2.45 16.16 20.25
C ARG A 345 1.52 17.36 20.05
N LYS A 346 2.08 18.56 19.90
CA LYS A 346 1.32 19.81 19.81
C LYS A 346 0.59 19.97 18.48
N LEU A 347 1.12 19.35 17.43
CA LEU A 347 0.58 19.41 16.07
C LEU A 347 -0.29 18.18 15.76
N ARG A 348 -0.49 17.26 16.71
CA ARG A 348 -1.22 16.02 16.46
C ARG A 348 -2.67 16.28 16.06
N ASP A 349 -3.33 17.17 16.77
CA ASP A 349 -4.78 17.36 16.65
C ASP A 349 -5.17 17.93 15.28
N ILE A 350 -4.36 18.86 14.73
CA ILE A 350 -4.58 19.38 13.38
C ILE A 350 -4.45 18.27 12.33
N LEU A 351 -3.51 17.34 12.51
CA LEU A 351 -3.35 16.19 11.60
C LEU A 351 -4.50 15.20 11.73
N GLN A 352 -4.94 14.92 12.96
CA GLN A 352 -6.08 14.03 13.21
C GLN A 352 -7.40 14.59 12.66
N SER A 353 -7.48 15.89 12.44
CA SER A 353 -8.61 16.55 11.76
C SER A 353 -8.53 16.51 10.22
N SER A 354 -7.56 15.80 9.65
CA SER A 354 -7.37 15.70 8.19
C SER A 354 -7.93 14.39 7.65
N ASP A 355 -8.54 14.42 6.47
CA ASP A 355 -9.06 13.22 5.81
C ASP A 355 -7.96 12.49 5.01
N TYR A 356 -6.93 13.22 4.56
CA TYR A 356 -5.76 12.65 3.90
C TYR A 356 -4.50 13.47 4.20
N THR A 357 -3.40 12.81 4.56
CA THR A 357 -2.12 13.48 4.90
C THR A 357 -0.96 12.94 4.08
N VAL A 358 -0.18 13.85 3.48
CA VAL A 358 1.01 13.55 2.66
C VAL A 358 2.23 14.28 3.22
N ALA A 359 3.35 13.59 3.39
CA ALA A 359 4.59 14.18 3.91
C ALA A 359 5.79 13.96 2.99
N ASN A 360 6.85 14.76 3.12
CA ASN A 360 8.17 14.43 2.55
C ASN A 360 8.98 13.64 3.58
N LEU A 361 9.25 12.35 3.34
CA LEU A 361 10.06 11.52 4.23
C LEU A 361 11.53 11.64 3.85
N GLU A 362 12.23 12.57 4.50
CA GLU A 362 13.60 12.97 4.17
C GLU A 362 14.64 12.18 4.99
N VAL A 363 14.54 10.85 4.93
CA VAL A 363 15.44 9.92 5.63
C VAL A 363 15.42 8.53 5.01
N SER A 364 16.55 7.81 5.05
CA SER A 364 16.57 6.37 4.73
C SER A 364 16.15 5.52 5.94
N LEU A 365 15.13 4.68 5.79
CA LEU A 365 14.69 3.76 6.85
C LEU A 365 15.50 2.46 6.79
N THR A 366 16.70 2.49 7.38
CA THR A 366 17.63 1.35 7.30
C THR A 366 18.42 1.10 8.59
N GLY A 367 18.64 -0.19 8.86
CA GLY A 367 19.56 -0.66 9.89
C GLY A 367 21.03 -0.59 9.47
N ARG A 368 21.32 -0.33 8.20
CA ARG A 368 22.68 -0.28 7.65
C ARG A 368 23.46 0.88 8.25
N ARG A 369 24.75 0.66 8.49
CA ARG A 369 25.67 1.67 9.04
C ARG A 369 26.86 1.95 8.14
N LYS A 370 27.05 1.13 7.10
CA LYS A 370 28.03 1.38 6.04
C LYS A 370 27.29 1.91 4.83
N SER A 371 27.76 3.03 4.30
CA SER A 371 27.30 3.61 3.04
C SER A 371 28.50 3.82 2.13
N GLN A 372 28.32 3.56 0.84
CA GLN A 372 29.29 3.89 -0.21
C GLN A 372 29.57 5.40 -0.31
N LEU A 373 28.72 6.25 0.28
CA LEU A 373 28.87 7.70 0.30
C LEU A 373 29.59 8.22 1.55
N THR A 374 30.09 7.33 2.41
CA THR A 374 30.86 7.70 3.61
C THR A 374 32.12 8.46 3.21
N GLY A 375 32.30 9.67 3.75
CA GLY A 375 33.41 10.56 3.38
C GLY A 375 33.23 11.27 2.04
N ILE A 376 32.14 11.01 1.31
CA ILE A 376 31.82 11.63 0.02
C ILE A 376 30.68 12.62 0.17
N LYS A 377 29.52 12.19 0.69
CA LYS A 377 28.40 13.08 1.00
C LYS A 377 28.59 13.64 2.42
N PRO A 378 28.49 14.96 2.64
CA PRO A 378 28.74 15.56 3.95
C PRO A 378 27.84 15.04 5.07
N TYR A 379 26.59 14.69 4.74
CA TYR A 379 25.60 14.21 5.69
C TYR A 379 24.81 13.05 5.10
N LEU A 380 24.95 11.89 5.74
CA LEU A 380 24.13 10.70 5.51
C LEU A 380 23.07 10.63 6.59
N ASP A 381 21.86 10.21 6.28
CA ASP A 381 20.76 10.14 7.23
C ASP A 381 20.09 8.78 7.23
N TYR A 382 19.75 8.32 8.43
CA TYR A 382 19.06 7.05 8.64
C TYR A 382 18.15 7.12 9.86
N ALA A 383 17.07 6.36 9.81
CA ALA A 383 16.17 6.19 10.93
C ALA A 383 15.71 4.74 11.11
N SER A 384 15.21 4.43 12.30
CA SER A 384 14.54 3.17 12.59
C SER A 384 13.30 3.03 11.71
N ALA A 385 13.27 1.97 10.89
CA ALA A 385 12.08 1.64 10.09
C ALA A 385 10.82 1.55 10.95
N LYS A 386 10.83 0.66 11.96
CA LYS A 386 9.70 0.45 12.88
C LYS A 386 9.31 1.70 13.67
N GLY A 387 10.29 2.48 14.12
CA GLY A 387 10.02 3.71 14.88
C GLY A 387 9.34 4.77 14.00
N THR A 388 9.83 4.93 12.78
CA THR A 388 9.36 5.97 11.85
C THR A 388 7.99 5.62 11.28
N THR A 389 7.77 4.37 10.83
CA THR A 389 6.47 3.98 10.27
C THR A 389 5.36 4.02 11.33
N ARG A 390 5.65 3.63 12.57
CA ARG A 390 4.72 3.78 13.71
C ARG A 390 4.38 5.25 13.97
N LEU A 391 5.36 6.15 13.91
CA LEU A 391 5.13 7.58 14.04
C LEU A 391 4.20 8.07 12.93
N LEU A 392 4.53 7.82 11.67
CA LEU A 392 3.76 8.25 10.51
C LEU A 392 2.29 7.79 10.62
N ARG A 393 2.06 6.53 11.00
CA ARG A 393 0.72 5.98 11.27
C ARG A 393 -0.02 6.71 12.40
N LYS A 394 0.66 6.96 13.52
CA LYS A 394 0.07 7.71 14.65
C LYS A 394 -0.33 9.14 14.29
N LEU A 395 0.38 9.74 13.34
CA LEU A 395 0.09 11.07 12.82
C LEU A 395 -0.98 11.09 11.72
N GLY A 396 -1.51 9.91 11.33
CA GLY A 396 -2.48 9.82 10.25
C GLY A 396 -1.88 10.10 8.86
N VAL A 397 -0.57 9.93 8.68
CA VAL A 397 0.08 10.07 7.37
C VAL A 397 -0.34 8.90 6.48
N ASN A 398 -0.89 9.21 5.30
CA ASN A 398 -1.34 8.22 4.33
C ASN A 398 -0.29 7.94 3.26
N ALA A 399 0.44 8.98 2.82
CA ALA A 399 1.45 8.86 1.78
C ALA A 399 2.72 9.66 2.10
N VAL A 400 3.86 9.18 1.60
CA VAL A 400 5.13 9.91 1.70
C VAL A 400 5.85 10.05 0.36
N SER A 401 6.41 11.23 0.10
CA SER A 401 7.39 11.41 -0.97
C SER A 401 8.75 10.88 -0.53
N LEU A 402 9.39 10.10 -1.40
CA LEU A 402 10.78 9.67 -1.31
C LEU A 402 11.66 10.38 -2.37
N ALA A 403 11.13 11.36 -3.08
CA ALA A 403 11.87 12.07 -4.12
C ALA A 403 12.80 13.13 -3.52
N ASN A 404 13.75 12.75 -2.67
CA ASN A 404 14.63 13.67 -1.97
C ASN A 404 16.10 13.23 -1.92
N ASN A 405 16.94 14.12 -1.40
CA ASN A 405 18.39 13.96 -1.29
C ASN A 405 18.85 13.04 -0.14
N HIS A 406 17.94 12.35 0.55
CA HIS A 406 18.27 11.43 1.66
C HIS A 406 17.77 10.00 1.44
N SER A 407 16.93 9.75 0.43
CA SER A 407 16.39 8.40 0.13
C SER A 407 17.42 7.41 -0.42
N MET A 408 18.56 7.89 -0.94
CA MET A 408 19.66 7.07 -1.47
C MET A 408 20.94 7.15 -0.65
N ASP A 409 20.86 7.62 0.60
CA ASP A 409 22.04 7.74 1.47
C ASP A 409 22.76 6.44 1.74
N PHE A 410 22.04 5.32 1.67
CA PHE A 410 22.56 3.97 1.84
C PHE A 410 22.45 3.14 0.56
N GLY A 411 22.43 3.82 -0.60
CA GLY A 411 22.36 3.18 -1.92
C GLY A 411 21.04 2.45 -2.20
N PRO A 412 20.98 1.67 -3.29
CA PRO A 412 19.82 0.87 -3.68
C PRO A 412 19.26 -0.02 -2.57
N GLU A 413 20.13 -0.59 -1.74
CA GLU A 413 19.74 -1.47 -0.65
C GLU A 413 19.08 -0.70 0.51
N GLY A 414 19.58 0.50 0.82
CA GLY A 414 18.93 1.38 1.80
C GLY A 414 17.56 1.88 1.34
N LEU A 415 17.43 2.19 0.04
CA LEU A 415 16.14 2.51 -0.57
C LEU A 415 15.20 1.30 -0.54
N ALA A 416 15.70 0.10 -0.84
CA ALA A 416 14.92 -1.14 -0.77
C ALA A 416 14.42 -1.43 0.66
N ASP A 417 15.27 -1.24 1.68
CA ASP A 417 14.87 -1.34 3.09
C ASP A 417 13.75 -0.32 3.40
N THR A 418 13.86 0.90 2.86
CA THR A 418 12.86 1.97 3.06
C THR A 418 11.53 1.63 2.41
N ILE A 419 11.53 1.22 1.15
CA ILE A 419 10.34 0.77 0.42
C ILE A 419 9.71 -0.43 1.15
N HIS A 420 10.52 -1.39 1.61
CA HIS A 420 10.02 -2.53 2.36
C HIS A 420 9.32 -2.10 3.65
N ALA A 421 9.92 -1.20 4.43
CA ALA A 421 9.33 -0.69 5.67
C ALA A 421 7.99 0.02 5.45
N LEU A 422 7.88 0.84 4.39
CA LEU A 422 6.64 1.57 4.06
C LEU A 422 5.56 0.60 3.57
N THR A 423 5.92 -0.30 2.66
CA THR A 423 4.98 -1.30 2.11
C THR A 423 4.47 -2.28 3.18
N SER A 424 5.32 -2.71 4.13
CA SER A 424 4.93 -3.62 5.22
C SER A 424 3.92 -3.01 6.20
N GLU A 425 3.79 -1.68 6.19
CA GLU A 425 2.90 -0.93 7.09
C GLU A 425 1.74 -0.25 6.32
N GLU A 426 1.57 -0.60 5.04
CA GLU A 426 0.58 -0.02 4.10
C GLU A 426 0.66 1.52 3.97
N LEU A 427 1.85 2.09 4.19
CA LEU A 427 2.10 3.50 3.91
C LEU A 427 2.37 3.66 2.41
N LEU A 428 1.55 4.47 1.75
CA LEU A 428 1.76 4.79 0.33
C LEU A 428 3.03 5.61 0.19
N PHE A 429 3.72 5.45 -0.93
CA PHE A 429 4.87 6.27 -1.25
C PHE A 429 4.96 6.54 -2.75
N PHE A 430 5.70 7.58 -3.11
CA PHE A 430 5.97 7.95 -4.50
C PHE A 430 7.32 8.65 -4.63
N GLY A 431 7.80 8.80 -5.87
CA GLY A 431 9.01 9.58 -6.15
C GLY A 431 10.34 8.84 -5.96
N ALA A 432 10.30 7.54 -5.68
CA ALA A 432 11.46 6.65 -5.73
C ALA A 432 11.01 5.22 -6.01
N GLY A 433 11.89 4.39 -6.56
CA GLY A 433 11.56 3.02 -6.95
C GLY A 433 12.79 2.20 -7.32
N ARG A 434 12.58 0.92 -7.67
CA ARG A 434 13.64 0.00 -8.11
C ARG A 434 14.08 0.26 -9.56
N THR A 435 13.28 1.01 -10.31
CA THR A 435 13.51 1.43 -11.70
C THR A 435 12.99 2.84 -11.90
N GLU A 436 13.37 3.48 -13.00
CA GLU A 436 12.85 4.79 -13.41
C GLU A 436 11.33 4.78 -13.52
N LYS A 437 10.74 3.70 -14.05
CA LYS A 437 9.30 3.55 -14.17
C LYS A 437 8.64 3.52 -12.79
N GLU A 438 9.14 2.70 -11.87
CA GLU A 438 8.60 2.66 -10.49
C GLU A 438 8.78 4.01 -9.78
N ALA A 439 9.91 4.69 -9.97
CA ALA A 439 10.14 6.00 -9.35
C ALA A 439 9.19 7.08 -9.88
N ALA A 440 8.80 6.98 -11.16
CA ALA A 440 7.86 7.89 -11.81
C ALA A 440 6.38 7.57 -11.52
N GLU A 441 6.06 6.48 -10.82
CA GLU A 441 4.71 6.19 -10.37
C GLU A 441 4.17 7.28 -9.42
N VAL A 442 2.86 7.42 -9.40
CA VAL A 442 2.15 8.47 -8.68
C VAL A 442 1.20 7.88 -7.66
N VAL A 443 0.85 8.66 -6.63
CA VAL A 443 -0.23 8.30 -5.72
C VAL A 443 -1.52 8.94 -6.20
N HIS A 444 -2.53 8.10 -6.43
CA HIS A 444 -3.90 8.53 -6.71
C HIS A 444 -4.70 8.56 -5.42
N HIS A 445 -5.43 9.65 -5.21
CA HIS A 445 -6.36 9.80 -4.09
C HIS A 445 -7.71 10.28 -4.61
N TYR A 446 -8.79 9.76 -4.03
CA TYR A 446 -10.15 10.11 -4.39
C TYR A 446 -10.86 10.65 -3.15
N ALA A 447 -11.16 11.94 -3.16
CA ALA A 447 -11.92 12.59 -2.09
C ALA A 447 -13.40 12.44 -2.39
N LEU A 448 -14.19 12.03 -1.39
CA LEU A 448 -15.63 11.88 -1.50
C LEU A 448 -16.30 12.90 -0.59
N VAL A 449 -17.08 13.80 -1.20
CA VAL A 449 -17.74 14.91 -0.51
C VAL A 449 -19.13 15.07 -1.11
N ASP A 450 -20.17 15.00 -0.27
CA ASP A 450 -21.57 15.09 -0.68
C ASP A 450 -21.95 14.16 -1.86
N GLY A 451 -21.41 12.93 -1.89
CA GLY A 451 -21.65 11.95 -2.95
C GLY A 451 -20.91 12.22 -4.27
N LEU A 452 -20.13 13.30 -4.36
CA LEU A 452 -19.28 13.65 -5.50
C LEU A 452 -17.84 13.21 -5.25
N THR A 453 -17.18 12.68 -6.28
CA THR A 453 -15.78 12.25 -6.19
C THR A 453 -14.85 13.24 -6.89
N ALA A 454 -13.78 13.65 -6.21
CA ALA A 454 -12.66 14.41 -6.79
C ALA A 454 -11.39 13.58 -6.85
N HIS A 455 -10.70 13.61 -8.00
CA HIS A 455 -9.46 12.87 -8.23
C HIS A 455 -8.22 13.75 -8.02
N PHE A 456 -7.38 13.37 -7.06
CA PHE A 456 -6.09 13.99 -6.77
C PHE A 456 -4.94 13.08 -7.17
N ILE A 457 -3.89 13.66 -7.75
CA ILE A 457 -2.67 12.95 -8.12
C ILE A 457 -1.49 13.62 -7.44
N PHE A 458 -0.75 12.87 -6.62
CA PHE A 458 0.50 13.30 -6.02
C PHE A 458 1.67 12.72 -6.82
N VAL A 459 2.52 13.62 -7.33
CA VAL A 459 3.71 13.25 -8.09
C VAL A 459 4.93 13.93 -7.50
N GLY A 460 5.99 13.17 -7.25
CA GLY A 460 7.22 13.65 -6.62
C GLY A 460 8.41 13.54 -7.55
N GLY A 461 9.34 14.47 -7.43
CA GLY A 461 10.61 14.38 -8.13
C GLY A 461 11.71 15.23 -7.52
N PHE A 462 12.94 14.73 -7.64
CA PHE A 462 14.12 15.37 -7.13
C PHE A 462 14.83 16.11 -8.27
N GLU A 463 15.10 17.39 -8.07
CA GLU A 463 15.78 18.23 -9.05
C GLU A 463 17.10 17.59 -9.53
N ASN A 464 17.36 17.59 -10.84
CA ASN A 464 18.61 17.10 -11.39
C ASN A 464 19.83 17.95 -10.96
N ARG A 465 20.71 17.36 -10.15
CA ARG A 465 21.93 17.94 -9.58
C ARG A 465 23.14 17.09 -9.92
N ARG A 466 24.23 17.75 -10.34
CA ARG A 466 25.50 17.12 -10.76
C ARG A 466 26.07 16.14 -9.73
N ASN A 467 26.08 16.50 -8.45
CA ASN A 467 26.64 15.63 -7.40
C ASN A 467 25.78 14.39 -7.18
N HIS A 468 24.45 14.52 -7.18
CA HIS A 468 23.53 13.40 -6.97
C HIS A 468 23.52 12.45 -8.16
N GLN A 469 23.77 12.95 -9.38
CA GLN A 469 24.02 12.10 -10.54
C GLN A 469 25.29 11.28 -10.36
N ARG A 470 26.39 11.89 -9.88
CA ARG A 470 27.65 11.18 -9.58
C ARG A 470 27.52 10.17 -8.44
N TRP A 471 26.64 10.43 -7.48
CA TRP A 471 26.37 9.56 -6.35
C TRP A 471 25.35 8.45 -6.66
N GLY A 472 24.82 8.38 -7.88
CA GLY A 472 23.86 7.34 -8.28
C GLY A 472 22.50 7.47 -7.60
N TYR A 473 22.00 8.69 -7.37
CA TYR A 473 20.71 8.90 -6.71
C TYR A 473 19.52 8.65 -7.62
N TYR A 474 19.66 8.94 -8.91
CA TYR A 474 18.54 8.94 -9.83
C TYR A 474 18.26 7.53 -10.34
N ALA A 475 16.99 7.16 -10.34
CA ALA A 475 16.56 5.90 -10.91
C ALA A 475 16.86 5.87 -12.42
N GLY A 476 17.26 4.71 -12.91
CA GLY A 476 17.45 4.42 -14.33
C GLY A 476 16.58 3.25 -14.75
N PRO A 477 16.59 2.86 -16.04
CA PRO A 477 15.73 1.79 -16.55
C PRO A 477 15.77 0.50 -15.71
N ASP A 478 16.98 0.12 -15.27
CA ASP A 478 17.23 -1.09 -14.49
C ASP A 478 17.95 -0.79 -13.16
N SER A 479 17.92 0.45 -12.67
CA SER A 479 18.60 0.85 -11.44
C SER A 479 17.69 1.63 -10.50
N ALA A 480 17.74 1.26 -9.22
CA ALA A 480 16.96 1.89 -8.17
C ALA A 480 17.41 3.33 -7.93
N GLY A 481 16.47 4.18 -7.52
CA GLY A 481 16.75 5.56 -7.18
C GLY A 481 15.50 6.41 -7.04
N VAL A 482 15.71 7.72 -6.91
CA VAL A 482 14.65 8.73 -6.85
C VAL A 482 14.29 9.21 -8.25
N ASN A 483 13.05 9.66 -8.41
CA ASN A 483 12.54 10.20 -9.67
C ASN A 483 13.28 11.49 -10.02
N MET A 484 13.97 11.52 -11.16
CA MET A 484 14.76 12.67 -11.57
C MET A 484 13.91 13.69 -12.32
N TRP A 485 13.86 14.91 -11.81
CA TRP A 485 13.25 16.05 -12.52
C TRP A 485 14.30 16.91 -13.22
N SER A 486 14.56 16.54 -14.48
CA SER A 486 15.12 17.42 -15.51
C SER A 486 14.00 18.16 -16.24
N ARG A 487 14.33 19.18 -17.06
CA ARG A 487 13.31 19.89 -17.85
C ARG A 487 12.51 18.96 -18.75
N GLN A 488 13.20 18.04 -19.42
CA GLN A 488 12.58 17.07 -20.34
C GLN A 488 11.73 16.05 -19.59
N ALA A 489 12.25 15.49 -18.48
CA ALA A 489 11.54 14.49 -17.69
C ALA A 489 10.25 15.05 -17.09
N VAL A 490 10.31 16.27 -16.54
CA VAL A 490 9.13 17.01 -16.04
C VAL A 490 8.08 17.16 -17.14
N GLN A 491 8.49 17.66 -18.31
CA GLN A 491 7.56 17.91 -19.40
C GLN A 491 6.90 16.61 -19.88
N GLN A 492 7.67 15.53 -20.03
CA GLN A 492 7.15 14.23 -20.45
C GLN A 492 6.19 13.63 -19.42
N GLN A 493 6.59 13.55 -18.15
CA GLN A 493 5.81 12.92 -17.09
C GLN A 493 4.49 13.66 -16.84
N LEU A 494 4.54 14.97 -16.61
CA LEU A 494 3.35 15.76 -16.28
C LEU A 494 2.41 15.94 -17.48
N SER A 495 2.94 16.11 -18.70
CA SER A 495 2.07 16.19 -19.88
C SER A 495 1.37 14.86 -20.12
N ALA A 496 2.04 13.74 -19.89
CA ALA A 496 1.42 12.42 -19.95
C ALA A 496 0.36 12.24 -18.87
N LEU A 497 0.63 12.65 -17.63
CA LEU A 497 -0.35 12.62 -16.53
C LEU A 497 -1.59 13.46 -16.87
N ARG A 498 -1.41 14.72 -17.28
CA ARG A 498 -2.53 15.60 -17.67
C ARG A 498 -3.31 15.04 -18.85
N LYS A 499 -2.63 14.44 -19.85
CA LYS A 499 -3.30 13.79 -20.99
C LYS A 499 -4.10 12.55 -20.56
N ASN A 500 -3.59 11.77 -19.62
CA ASN A 500 -4.26 10.55 -19.14
C ASN A 500 -5.39 10.87 -18.16
N TYR A 501 -5.26 11.95 -17.40
CA TYR A 501 -6.18 12.35 -16.33
C TYR A 501 -6.53 13.85 -16.47
N PRO A 502 -7.33 14.23 -17.49
CA PRO A 502 -7.59 15.64 -17.81
C PRO A 502 -8.25 16.41 -16.66
N ASP A 503 -9.08 15.73 -15.86
CA ASP A 503 -9.87 16.34 -14.79
C ASP A 503 -9.26 16.18 -13.39
N ALA A 504 -8.17 15.43 -13.26
CA ALA A 504 -7.52 15.26 -11.96
C ALA A 504 -6.82 16.55 -11.51
N TYR A 505 -6.82 16.79 -10.20
CA TYR A 505 -6.02 17.84 -9.58
C TYR A 505 -4.60 17.32 -9.31
N ILE A 506 -3.62 17.81 -10.08
CA ILE A 506 -2.24 17.30 -10.03
C ILE A 506 -1.40 18.16 -9.10
N ILE A 507 -0.91 17.55 -8.01
CA ILE A 507 -0.07 18.17 -6.99
C ILE A 507 1.37 17.68 -7.16
N ALA A 508 2.26 18.59 -7.54
CA ALA A 508 3.68 18.32 -7.71
C ALA A 508 4.45 18.57 -6.39
N PHE A 509 5.25 17.59 -5.99
CA PHE A 509 6.09 17.57 -4.78
C PHE A 509 7.59 17.60 -5.15
N PRO A 510 8.16 18.75 -5.56
CA PRO A 510 9.58 18.84 -5.85
C PRO A 510 10.44 18.94 -4.59
N HIS A 511 11.52 18.16 -4.53
CA HIS A 511 12.66 18.46 -3.66
C HIS A 511 13.75 19.17 -4.46
N TRP A 512 14.09 20.40 -4.06
CA TRP A 512 14.89 21.31 -4.88
C TRP A 512 15.54 22.44 -4.08
N GLY A 513 16.32 23.29 -4.76
CA GLY A 513 16.90 24.47 -4.11
C GLY A 513 18.03 24.14 -3.14
N SER A 514 18.37 25.08 -2.27
CA SER A 514 19.49 24.95 -1.33
C SER A 514 19.02 25.12 0.10
N ASN A 515 19.61 24.33 1.01
CA ASN A 515 19.32 24.38 2.43
C ASN A 515 19.52 25.82 2.95
N TYR A 516 18.55 26.33 3.71
CA TYR A 516 18.60 27.65 4.34
C TYR A 516 18.77 28.82 3.34
N GLN A 517 18.17 28.72 2.16
CA GLN A 517 18.10 29.80 1.17
C GLN A 517 16.67 29.99 0.68
N TYR A 518 16.31 31.23 0.33
CA TYR A 518 15.04 31.57 -0.32
C TYR A 518 14.98 31.10 -1.79
N ALA A 519 13.79 31.16 -2.39
CA ALA A 519 13.53 30.55 -3.69
C ALA A 519 14.42 31.13 -4.80
N SER A 520 15.30 30.29 -5.34
CA SER A 520 16.22 30.67 -6.42
C SER A 520 15.49 30.90 -7.75
N ALA A 521 16.10 31.67 -8.66
CA ALA A 521 15.58 31.83 -10.03
C ALA A 521 15.41 30.49 -10.76
N ARG A 522 16.21 29.48 -10.42
CA ARG A 522 16.11 28.13 -10.98
C ARG A 522 14.86 27.40 -10.46
N GLN A 523 14.57 27.47 -9.16
CA GLN A 523 13.33 26.95 -8.60
C GLN A 523 12.11 27.63 -9.24
N LYS A 524 12.14 28.95 -9.39
CA LYS A 524 11.05 29.71 -10.05
C LYS A 524 10.81 29.24 -11.49
N ARG A 525 11.87 29.06 -12.28
CA ARG A 525 11.76 28.51 -13.66
C ARG A 525 11.23 27.08 -13.69
N LEU A 526 11.67 26.22 -12.78
CA LEU A 526 11.19 24.84 -12.71
C LEU A 526 9.73 24.78 -12.24
N GLY A 527 9.34 25.62 -11.28
CA GLY A 527 7.95 25.81 -10.86
C GLY A 527 7.04 26.20 -12.02
N LYS A 528 7.46 27.19 -12.83
CA LYS A 528 6.73 27.53 -14.06
C LYS A 528 6.59 26.33 -15.01
N LEU A 529 7.68 25.59 -15.23
CA LEU A 529 7.67 24.42 -16.10
C LEU A 529 6.72 23.31 -15.60
N LEU A 530 6.62 23.10 -14.28
CA LEU A 530 5.67 22.14 -13.70
C LEU A 530 4.22 22.53 -14.05
N PHE A 531 3.86 23.81 -13.95
CA PHE A 531 2.54 24.28 -14.35
C PHE A 531 2.31 24.18 -15.86
N ASP A 532 3.29 24.62 -16.66
CA ASP A 532 3.23 24.53 -18.13
C ASP A 532 3.05 23.08 -18.60
N ALA A 533 3.61 22.11 -17.86
CA ALA A 533 3.48 20.68 -18.15
C ALA A 533 2.20 20.03 -17.60
N GLY A 534 1.42 20.72 -16.77
CA GLY A 534 0.08 20.26 -16.37
C GLY A 534 -0.16 20.13 -14.86
N ALA A 535 0.77 20.51 -13.98
CA ALA A 535 0.49 20.57 -12.54
C ALA A 535 -0.54 21.67 -12.21
N ASP A 536 -1.30 21.51 -11.13
CA ASP A 536 -2.26 22.49 -10.60
C ASP A 536 -1.77 23.17 -9.33
N LEU A 537 -0.99 22.46 -8.53
CA LEU A 537 -0.39 22.94 -7.30
C LEU A 537 1.06 22.44 -7.20
N VAL A 538 1.97 23.31 -6.76
CA VAL A 538 3.36 22.96 -6.50
C VAL A 538 3.68 23.19 -5.03
N ILE A 539 4.16 22.14 -4.35
CA ILE A 539 4.53 22.14 -2.93
C ILE A 539 5.96 21.67 -2.81
N GLY A 540 6.90 22.60 -2.62
CA GLY A 540 8.32 22.31 -2.59
C GLY A 540 8.87 21.94 -1.21
N HIS A 541 10.02 21.28 -1.24
CA HIS A 541 10.73 20.71 -0.09
C HIS A 541 12.25 20.90 -0.19
N GLY A 542 12.97 20.69 0.92
CA GLY A 542 14.44 20.64 0.97
C GLY A 542 15.17 21.93 1.37
N SER A 543 14.45 23.04 1.53
CA SER A 543 15.03 24.30 2.05
C SER A 543 15.24 24.27 3.57
N HIS A 544 14.60 23.35 4.29
CA HIS A 544 14.47 23.29 5.76
C HIS A 544 13.80 24.50 6.42
N MET A 545 13.39 25.50 5.65
CA MET A 545 12.64 26.69 6.07
C MET A 545 11.54 27.00 5.06
N MET A 546 10.46 27.64 5.49
CA MET A 546 9.40 28.10 4.62
C MET A 546 9.94 29.10 3.58
N GLN A 547 9.58 28.90 2.32
CA GLN A 547 9.95 29.79 1.21
C GLN A 547 8.74 30.59 0.71
N GLU A 548 9.02 31.52 -0.21
CA GLU A 548 8.04 32.40 -0.82
C GLU A 548 6.89 31.65 -1.50
N PHE A 549 5.75 32.34 -1.59
CA PHE A 549 4.58 31.89 -2.34
C PHE A 549 4.54 32.63 -3.67
N ALA A 550 4.18 31.95 -4.74
CA ALA A 550 4.01 32.56 -6.05
C ALA A 550 2.75 32.07 -6.73
N ARG A 551 2.13 32.97 -7.49
CA ARG A 551 0.96 32.67 -8.30
C ARG A 551 1.32 32.68 -9.78
N TYR A 552 0.87 31.66 -10.50
CA TYR A 552 1.01 31.50 -11.94
C TYR A 552 -0.38 31.39 -12.55
N GLY A 553 -0.92 32.53 -13.02
CA GLY A 553 -2.32 32.61 -13.44
C GLY A 553 -3.26 32.41 -12.26
N ASN A 554 -3.99 31.30 -12.23
CA ASN A 554 -4.88 30.88 -11.13
C ASN A 554 -4.30 29.74 -10.27
N LYS A 555 -3.04 29.37 -10.48
CA LYS A 555 -2.34 28.28 -9.79
C LYS A 555 -1.31 28.80 -8.81
N TRP A 556 -1.03 28.04 -7.76
CA TRP A 556 -0.12 28.45 -6.68
C TRP A 556 1.09 27.52 -6.55
N ALA A 557 2.24 28.13 -6.28
CA ALA A 557 3.46 27.46 -5.87
C ALA A 557 3.85 27.91 -4.47
N ILE A 558 4.04 26.95 -3.57
CA ILE A 558 4.71 27.14 -2.28
C ILE A 558 6.11 26.57 -2.46
N TYR A 559 7.13 27.42 -2.59
CA TYR A 559 8.46 26.93 -3.03
C TYR A 559 9.14 26.00 -2.04
N GLY A 560 8.75 26.06 -0.77
CA GLY A 560 9.34 25.30 0.32
C GLY A 560 8.42 25.33 1.52
N LEU A 561 7.92 24.19 1.98
CA LEU A 561 7.21 24.10 3.27
C LEU A 561 8.17 24.19 4.46
N GLY A 562 9.44 23.86 4.27
CA GLY A 562 10.42 23.76 5.36
C GLY A 562 10.23 22.50 6.20
N ASN A 563 10.81 22.49 7.39
CA ASN A 563 10.73 21.34 8.28
C ASN A 563 9.35 21.21 8.93
N PHE A 564 8.79 19.99 8.93
CA PHE A 564 7.66 19.63 9.77
C PHE A 564 8.17 19.06 11.10
N ILE A 565 8.46 17.75 11.14
CA ILE A 565 9.22 17.11 12.23
C ILE A 565 10.58 16.78 11.67
N PHE A 566 11.59 17.59 11.96
CA PHE A 566 12.95 17.32 11.49
C PHE A 566 13.91 17.46 12.66
N ASN A 567 14.15 16.37 13.39
CA ASN A 567 14.85 16.38 14.69
C ASN A 567 16.37 16.51 14.57
N SER A 568 16.81 17.59 13.92
CA SER A 568 18.18 18.10 13.93
C SER A 568 18.24 19.40 14.75
N PRO A 569 19.42 19.83 15.23
CA PRO A 569 19.54 21.12 15.91
C PRO A 569 19.10 22.35 15.09
N GLY A 570 18.95 22.22 13.76
CA GLY A 570 18.72 23.36 12.87
C GLY A 570 19.99 24.20 12.69
N ARG A 571 20.02 25.00 11.63
CA ARG A 571 21.12 25.96 11.36
C ARG A 571 20.59 27.35 10.98
N PHE A 572 19.40 27.70 11.47
CA PHE A 572 18.70 28.94 11.12
C PHE A 572 19.50 30.19 11.51
N ALA A 573 19.97 30.26 12.76
CA ALA A 573 20.77 31.37 13.26
C ALA A 573 22.09 31.55 12.48
N THR A 574 22.80 30.44 12.20
CA THR A 574 24.05 30.46 11.42
C THR A 574 23.85 31.02 10.02
N HIS A 575 22.72 30.72 9.39
CA HIS A 575 22.39 31.21 8.03
C HIS A 575 21.58 32.51 8.03
N ARG A 576 21.23 33.05 9.21
CA ARG A 576 20.42 34.27 9.38
C ARG A 576 19.09 34.23 8.62
N VAL A 577 18.43 33.07 8.65
CA VAL A 577 17.10 32.86 8.04
C VAL A 577 16.04 32.65 9.10
N LEU A 578 14.77 32.83 8.71
CA LEU A 578 13.65 32.61 9.60
C LEU A 578 13.46 31.10 9.90
N PRO A 579 13.23 30.71 11.16
CA PRO A 579 13.15 29.31 11.58
C PRO A 579 11.77 28.67 11.42
N PHE A 580 11.00 29.07 10.42
CA PHE A 580 9.61 28.63 10.31
C PHE A 580 9.44 27.53 9.27
N GLY A 581 8.55 26.58 9.55
CA GLY A 581 7.98 25.63 8.59
C GLY A 581 6.50 25.95 8.34
N LEU A 582 5.85 25.17 7.48
CA LEU A 582 4.44 25.28 7.16
C LEU A 582 3.75 23.91 7.20
N ILE A 583 2.54 23.88 7.75
CA ILE A 583 1.53 22.85 7.49
C ILE A 583 0.57 23.42 6.45
N ALA A 584 0.43 22.77 5.30
CA ALA A 584 -0.46 23.22 4.24
C ALA A 584 -1.73 22.35 4.19
N ARG A 585 -2.91 22.92 4.39
CA ARG A 585 -4.20 22.24 4.37
C ARG A 585 -4.99 22.69 3.16
N LEU A 586 -5.19 21.78 2.21
CA LEU A 586 -6.12 21.94 1.10
C LEU A 586 -7.52 21.63 1.61
N CYS A 587 -8.30 22.67 1.83
CA CYS A 587 -9.67 22.62 2.34
C CYS A 587 -10.64 22.68 1.16
N LEU A 588 -11.43 21.62 0.97
CA LEU A 588 -12.44 21.51 -0.09
C LEU A 588 -13.83 21.66 0.53
N ARG A 589 -14.63 22.58 0.00
CA ARG A 589 -15.97 22.88 0.49
C ARG A 589 -16.98 22.85 -0.64
N HIS A 590 -18.15 22.32 -0.33
CA HIS A 590 -19.32 22.32 -1.18
C HIS A 590 -20.44 23.07 -0.47
N ASP A 591 -20.93 24.14 -1.08
CA ASP A 591 -22.01 24.94 -0.53
C ASP A 591 -22.98 25.36 -1.65
N GLU A 592 -24.27 25.08 -1.48
CA GLU A 592 -25.34 25.43 -2.43
C GLU A 592 -24.99 25.16 -3.92
N GLY A 593 -24.34 24.03 -4.23
CA GLY A 593 -23.95 23.64 -5.58
C GLY A 593 -22.66 24.31 -6.12
N HIS A 594 -21.96 25.07 -5.28
CA HIS A 594 -20.70 25.72 -5.60
C HIS A 594 -19.54 25.07 -4.85
N TRP A 595 -18.49 24.73 -5.60
CA TRP A 595 -17.24 24.21 -5.04
C TRP A 595 -16.26 25.34 -4.79
N SER A 596 -15.70 25.38 -3.58
CA SER A 596 -14.57 26.24 -3.25
C SER A 596 -13.42 25.42 -2.69
N ALA A 597 -12.20 25.89 -2.94
CA ALA A 597 -11.01 25.32 -2.36
C ALA A 597 -10.06 26.41 -1.93
N ASP A 598 -9.50 26.26 -0.74
CA ASP A 598 -8.48 27.14 -0.21
C ASP A 598 -7.30 26.31 0.29
N LEU A 599 -6.09 26.81 0.07
CA LEU A 599 -4.88 26.28 0.67
C LEU A 599 -4.55 27.14 1.89
N ASN A 600 -4.83 26.60 3.08
CA ASN A 600 -4.50 27.23 4.35
C ASN A 600 -3.10 26.80 4.79
N LEU A 601 -2.20 27.77 4.97
CA LEU A 601 -0.81 27.58 5.36
C LEU A 601 -0.62 28.04 6.79
N TYR A 602 -0.40 27.09 7.70
CA TYR A 602 -0.19 27.33 9.12
C TYR A 602 1.31 27.34 9.40
N PRO A 603 1.91 28.50 9.73
CA PRO A 603 3.32 28.53 10.09
C PRO A 603 3.57 27.87 11.44
N ILE A 604 4.66 27.13 11.51
CA ILE A 604 5.13 26.48 12.73
C ILE A 604 6.56 26.92 13.05
N GLN A 605 6.87 27.09 14.33
CA GLN A 605 8.22 27.30 14.80
C GLN A 605 9.00 25.97 14.71
N SER A 606 10.03 25.94 13.87
CA SER A 606 10.78 24.73 13.52
C SER A 606 12.22 24.73 14.03
N ASP A 607 12.65 25.78 14.75
CA ASP A 607 13.92 25.75 15.50
C ASP A 607 13.79 24.83 16.72
N ASN A 608 14.33 23.62 16.61
CA ASN A 608 14.29 22.64 17.68
C ASN A 608 15.04 23.06 18.95
N THR A 609 15.97 24.03 18.86
CA THR A 609 16.63 24.59 20.05
C THR A 609 15.72 25.55 20.81
N ALA A 610 14.82 26.24 20.10
CA ALA A 610 13.82 27.10 20.70
C ALA A 610 12.58 26.33 21.19
N THR A 611 12.22 25.23 20.51
CA THR A 611 10.99 24.46 20.82
C THR A 611 11.21 23.22 21.66
N SER A 612 12.45 22.96 22.09
CA SER A 612 12.82 21.70 22.75
C SER A 612 12.37 20.47 21.94
N TYR A 613 12.63 20.52 20.62
CA TYR A 613 12.26 19.49 19.64
C TYR A 613 10.76 19.19 19.55
N GLN A 614 9.90 20.16 19.89
CA GLN A 614 8.44 20.07 19.78
C GLN A 614 7.91 21.26 18.97
N PRO A 615 7.98 21.18 17.63
CA PRO A 615 7.41 22.20 16.76
C PRO A 615 6.00 22.57 17.18
N ASP A 616 5.70 23.87 17.10
CA ASP A 616 4.45 24.45 17.59
C ASP A 616 3.98 25.53 16.64
N PHE A 617 2.70 25.88 16.70
CA PHE A 617 2.17 27.01 15.94
C PHE A 617 2.87 28.30 16.36
N VAL A 618 3.11 29.18 15.40
CA VAL A 618 3.74 30.47 15.67
C VAL A 618 2.88 31.36 16.58
N THR A 619 3.54 32.13 17.42
CA THR A 619 2.92 33.22 18.17
C THR A 619 2.50 34.36 17.24
N GLU A 620 1.67 35.28 17.74
CA GLU A 620 1.28 36.49 17.00
C GLU A 620 2.49 37.32 16.55
N GLN A 621 3.46 37.55 17.44
CA GLN A 621 4.68 38.31 17.13
C GLN A 621 5.52 37.63 16.04
N GLU A 622 5.59 36.30 16.05
CA GLU A 622 6.27 35.53 15.02
C GLU A 622 5.50 35.57 13.70
N PHE A 623 4.17 35.50 13.73
CA PHE A 623 3.33 35.63 12.55
C PHE A 623 3.46 37.01 11.90
N ASP A 624 3.42 38.09 12.69
CA ASP A 624 3.63 39.47 12.21
C ASP A 624 5.01 39.65 11.57
N ARG A 625 6.02 38.98 12.13
CA ARG A 625 7.37 38.95 11.56
C ARG A 625 7.41 38.22 10.21
N ILE A 626 6.68 37.11 10.06
CA ILE A 626 6.54 36.39 8.80
C ILE A 626 5.83 37.26 7.75
N VAL A 627 4.72 37.89 8.13
CA VAL A 627 3.96 38.82 7.27
C VAL A 627 4.88 39.96 6.79
N SER A 628 5.58 40.62 7.71
CA SER A 628 6.49 41.73 7.39
C SER A 628 7.62 41.31 6.45
N PHE A 629 8.06 40.05 6.52
CA PHE A 629 9.14 39.54 5.69
C PHE A 629 8.67 39.12 4.28
N PHE A 630 7.56 38.39 4.18
CA PHE A 630 7.09 37.82 2.92
C PHE A 630 6.07 38.70 2.18
N MET A 631 5.46 39.67 2.86
CA MET A 631 4.48 40.64 2.31
C MET A 631 4.88 42.08 2.69
N PRO A 632 6.02 42.59 2.17
CA PRO A 632 6.45 43.94 2.47
C PRO A 632 5.54 44.97 1.79
N THR A 633 4.91 45.84 2.58
CA THR A 633 4.01 46.90 2.10
C THR A 633 4.72 47.85 1.13
N GLY A 634 4.44 47.74 -0.18
CA GLY A 634 5.01 48.61 -1.22
C GLY A 634 4.22 48.59 -2.55
N LYS A 635 4.40 49.60 -3.41
CA LYS A 635 3.62 49.75 -4.66
C LYS A 635 3.73 48.55 -5.62
N SER A 636 4.78 47.72 -5.52
CA SER A 636 4.97 46.51 -6.33
C SER A 636 4.36 45.23 -5.72
N SER A 637 3.87 45.25 -4.47
CA SER A 637 3.32 44.09 -3.77
C SER A 637 1.78 44.05 -3.71
N GLN A 638 1.11 45.14 -4.10
CA GLN A 638 -0.36 45.32 -4.03
C GLN A 638 -1.17 44.24 -4.77
N GLY A 639 -0.60 43.51 -5.74
CA GLY A 639 -1.28 42.45 -6.48
C GLY A 639 -1.32 41.11 -5.76
N LEU A 640 -0.20 40.66 -5.18
CA LEU A 640 -0.10 39.34 -4.53
C LEU A 640 -0.70 39.37 -3.12
N GLU A 641 -0.45 40.44 -2.37
CA GLU A 641 -0.99 40.64 -1.01
C GLU A 641 -2.52 40.63 -0.98
N ALA A 642 -3.17 41.24 -1.98
CA ALA A 642 -4.63 41.23 -2.09
C ALA A 642 -5.22 39.81 -2.31
N MET A 643 -4.40 38.85 -2.75
CA MET A 643 -4.82 37.48 -3.04
C MET A 643 -4.50 36.49 -1.91
N ILE A 644 -3.74 36.92 -0.90
CA ILE A 644 -3.39 36.10 0.26
C ILE A 644 -4.11 36.70 1.47
N ARG A 645 -5.03 35.93 2.05
CA ARG A 645 -5.72 36.36 3.28
C ARG A 645 -4.95 35.85 4.48
N SER A 646 -4.87 36.62 5.55
CA SER A 646 -4.44 36.13 6.86
C SER A 646 -5.66 35.88 7.74
N GLY A 647 -5.57 34.91 8.62
CA GLY A 647 -6.62 34.58 9.57
C GLY A 647 -6.06 33.92 10.82
N LYS A 648 -6.93 33.73 11.81
CA LYS A 648 -6.65 32.96 13.02
C LYS A 648 -7.85 32.05 13.30
N ASP A 649 -7.59 30.78 13.55
CA ASP A 649 -8.60 29.80 13.95
C ASP A 649 -8.15 29.07 15.23
N GLN A 650 -8.80 27.95 15.54
CA GLN A 650 -8.50 27.11 16.71
C GLN A 650 -7.10 26.49 16.69
N TRP A 651 -6.44 26.40 15.52
CA TRP A 651 -5.07 25.88 15.39
C TRP A 651 -4.05 26.99 15.55
N GLY A 652 -4.32 28.17 14.98
CA GLY A 652 -3.44 29.31 15.10
C GLY A 652 -3.58 30.29 13.95
N TYR A 653 -2.55 31.10 13.74
CA TYR A 653 -2.49 32.03 12.61
C TYR A 653 -2.17 31.29 11.31
N TYR A 654 -2.81 31.69 10.21
CA TYR A 654 -2.61 31.07 8.90
C TYR A 654 -2.71 32.08 7.76
N PHE A 655 -2.13 31.70 6.62
CA PHE A 655 -2.40 32.32 5.33
C PHE A 655 -3.40 31.47 4.55
N SER A 656 -4.33 32.08 3.83
CA SER A 656 -5.31 31.38 3.01
C SER A 656 -5.18 31.82 1.56
N LEU A 657 -5.03 30.83 0.67
CA LEU A 657 -4.86 31.03 -0.76
C LEU A 657 -6.04 30.38 -1.50
N ALA A 658 -6.87 31.18 -2.15
CA ALA A 658 -7.95 30.66 -2.98
C ALA A 658 -7.38 29.88 -4.17
N LEU A 659 -7.86 28.66 -4.35
CA LEU A 659 -7.45 27.73 -5.41
C LEU A 659 -8.50 27.64 -6.50
N SER A 660 -8.04 27.44 -7.74
CA SER A 660 -8.92 27.15 -8.85
C SER A 660 -8.99 25.64 -9.07
N LEU A 661 -10.18 25.08 -8.95
CA LEU A 661 -10.42 23.67 -9.27
C LEU A 661 -10.75 23.50 -10.77
N PRO A 662 -10.30 22.42 -11.42
CA PRO A 662 -10.77 22.05 -12.75
C PRO A 662 -12.29 21.89 -12.77
N LYS A 663 -12.96 22.36 -13.83
CA LYS A 663 -14.43 22.28 -13.95
C LYS A 663 -14.95 20.84 -13.87
N GLY A 664 -14.20 19.86 -14.39
CA GLY A 664 -14.55 18.45 -14.35
C GLY A 664 -14.01 17.67 -13.15
N LEU A 665 -13.40 18.35 -12.15
CA LEU A 665 -12.79 17.69 -11.00
C LEU A 665 -13.82 16.86 -10.23
N TRP A 666 -15.00 17.42 -10.01
CA TRP A 666 -16.08 16.79 -9.27
C TRP A 666 -17.00 16.07 -10.24
N ARG A 667 -17.19 14.77 -10.01
CA ARG A 667 -18.09 13.94 -10.81
C ARG A 667 -19.09 13.27 -9.89
N SER A 668 -20.36 13.28 -10.29
CA SER A 668 -21.34 12.34 -9.74
C SER A 668 -20.80 10.93 -9.91
N GLN A 669 -21.06 10.05 -8.95
CA GLN A 669 -20.98 8.63 -9.27
C GLN A 669 -21.84 8.42 -10.52
N PRO A 670 -21.30 7.82 -11.59
CA PRO A 670 -22.02 7.72 -12.85
C PRO A 670 -23.32 6.96 -12.59
N THR A 671 -24.42 7.69 -12.66
CA THR A 671 -25.79 7.18 -12.68
C THR A 671 -26.23 7.32 -14.14
N GLU A 672 -26.18 6.20 -14.85
CA GLU A 672 -26.79 5.88 -16.15
C GLU A 672 -26.57 6.77 -17.41
N ILE A 673 -26.13 6.08 -18.47
CA ILE A 673 -26.70 5.98 -19.83
C ILE A 673 -27.39 7.25 -20.38
N LEU A 674 -26.76 7.85 -21.41
CA LEU A 674 -27.49 8.55 -22.46
C LEU A 674 -27.24 7.84 -23.79
N ASP A 675 -28.30 7.22 -24.30
CA ASP A 675 -28.45 6.83 -25.69
C ASP A 675 -28.27 8.05 -26.60
N HIS A 676 -27.28 7.96 -27.49
CA HIS A 676 -27.31 8.72 -28.73
C HIS A 676 -27.03 7.73 -29.87
N GLU A 677 -28.09 7.42 -30.63
CA GLU A 677 -27.98 6.74 -31.92
C GLU A 677 -26.96 7.46 -32.82
N PRO A 678 -26.08 6.73 -33.53
CA PRO A 678 -25.19 7.35 -34.50
C PRO A 678 -25.94 7.71 -35.78
N PRO A 679 -25.59 8.82 -36.47
CA PRO A 679 -26.11 9.08 -37.80
C PRO A 679 -25.57 8.03 -38.77
N ARG A 680 -26.49 7.43 -39.54
CA ARG A 680 -26.21 6.48 -40.61
C ARG A 680 -25.30 7.09 -41.69
N SER A 681 -24.25 6.38 -42.07
CA SER A 681 -23.62 6.53 -43.39
C SER A 681 -23.26 5.16 -43.98
N GLU A 682 -24.15 4.74 -44.87
CA GLU A 682 -24.02 3.92 -46.08
C GLU A 682 -22.67 3.33 -46.54
N ILE A 683 -22.76 2.03 -46.89
CA ILE A 683 -22.14 1.31 -48.03
C ILE A 683 -20.63 0.99 -47.92
N GLY A 684 -20.14 -0.25 -48.02
CA GLY A 684 -20.74 -1.55 -48.31
C GLY A 684 -19.66 -2.66 -48.43
N ARG A 685 -20.10 -3.94 -48.38
CA ARG A 685 -19.57 -5.18 -49.03
C ARG A 685 -18.03 -5.36 -49.09
N THR A 686 -17.39 -6.46 -48.65
CA THR A 686 -17.63 -7.86 -49.02
C THR A 686 -16.61 -8.82 -48.33
N ARG A 687 -17.04 -10.08 -48.09
CA ARG A 687 -16.34 -11.40 -48.08
C ARG A 687 -15.25 -11.68 -47.02
N GLN A 688 -15.40 -12.66 -46.11
CA GLN A 688 -15.34 -14.14 -46.24
C GLN A 688 -13.98 -14.72 -46.70
N CYS A 689 -13.33 -15.48 -45.81
CA CYS A 689 -12.71 -16.83 -45.96
C CYS A 689 -11.62 -17.03 -44.89
N GLU A 690 -11.82 -18.00 -43.97
CA GLU A 690 -11.09 -19.30 -43.86
C GLU A 690 -9.92 -19.18 -42.88
N GLU A 691 -9.98 -19.73 -41.65
CA GLU A 691 -9.81 -21.13 -41.23
C GLU A 691 -8.48 -21.81 -41.63
N GLU A 692 -7.88 -22.45 -40.62
CA GLU A 692 -6.73 -23.37 -40.63
C GLU A 692 -5.30 -22.81 -40.75
N LEU A 693 -4.52 -22.96 -39.65
CA LEU A 693 -3.31 -23.76 -39.70
C LEU A 693 -2.83 -24.20 -38.31
N TYR A 694 -2.57 -25.50 -38.24
CA TYR A 694 -2.27 -26.35 -37.10
C TYR A 694 -0.83 -26.22 -36.55
N LEU A 695 -0.72 -26.57 -35.25
CA LEU A 695 0.38 -27.30 -34.57
C LEU A 695 1.22 -28.16 -35.54
N ARG A 696 2.56 -28.10 -35.58
CA ARG A 696 3.57 -28.82 -34.74
C ARG A 696 4.81 -29.12 -35.63
N PRO A 697 5.96 -29.66 -35.16
CA PRO A 697 6.25 -30.42 -33.94
C PRO A 697 6.77 -29.62 -32.74
#